data_AF-A0A8H2WBS9-F1
#
_entry.id   AF-A0A8H2WBS9-F1
#
_cell.length_a   1.000
_cell.length_b   1.000
_cell.length_c   1.000
_cell.angle_alpha   90.00
_cell.angle_beta   90.00
_cell.angle_gamma   90.00
#
_symmetry.space_group_name_H-M   'P 1'
#
loop_
_entity.id
_entity.type
_entity.pdbx_description
1 polymer ?
#
loop_
_entity_poly.entity_id
_entity_poly.type
_entity_poly.pdbx_seq_one_letter_code
_entity_poly.pdbx_strand_id
1 'polypeptide(L)'
;MRLRFIALGTGLFGAAMISAAKAGLPVDKVYGVNLGSWLLSEPWMFPKEWVEKMGGESCDDCSQCAASEFDLVKKLGQTQADKVFAEHWSTWFTQKDVDDIAAAGLNTVRIPLGYWIIEDLVDRNSEFYPKGGLTFLKSGLRMLKAKGIHIILDFHAMPGVAAVNQMFAGRCTSDVHFYTEKNYERALTWAAVMTRMVYQDPDFSTVFAIEAVNEPVMDATKTPGYGDYQKRFVEVVRSVENEFGISCPGVDRARTITGPSSVNTNDIVVVEVLKKAANIMNRITGKPGLEPSYPPTHIKVPISFDDAEIAAIRQGHGAGRLALPMSGSRPAGAKRSVDGKTVPHGPSLKRYNAHRRQHRKRGVSAAIGKMADRTCLMTTFMNKDWQYNNPPNPADAANGPQLYDAHLYFSFGGVADPNPDSYMRTICNTDRVKKAYAEDNNPLVFGADAQRHIYAGQADGWIFWSHKIEEGSPYLPYWSYSAALKAGSALNALGRSRLMTAAESTVAPPIDKLGGYEFYEKVLKSPKYVVAPMVDQSELAWRVLSRKYDAQLAYTPMINAKMFAGNHRRGYQELNFNIANGEEGGELDRPLIVQFCGNDPENLLESALVVQDHCDAVDINFGCPQDIAKKGHYGSFLQDDWDLVYKLINILHTNLKVPVTAKFRIFPDVNKTVEYAKMMERAGAQIVTCHGRTREQRGTNTGLADWTQIAAVKRALKIPVFANGNILYPEDVNACLEATGADGVMSAEANLYNPALFAGLPSGSSLKTGPRDHTDLAIEYLEIVKKLKTDTAPSAVKGHLFKLMRPALGREVDLRDRIGKVNPKGPGKSKEFKKSREWVDQYLEIVKELKTRMERDKISAALEDQSKGVLPLPHWFAQPYVRPPPVSAPKGNTEKTKAKKGGLAANLPPPEQTSCEDCPAEDAGKLEKAEMEVALDDAHESGTKRAATPTEVAGLETKRPRLENEPEKISEPSLAVS
;
A
#
# COMPACT_ATOMS: atom_id res chain seq x y z
N MET A 1 -48.37 -17.42 23.04
CA MET A 1 -47.58 -17.84 24.23
C MET A 1 -46.11 -17.77 23.84
N ARG A 2 -45.19 -16.98 24.41
CA ARG A 2 -45.12 -16.14 25.62
C ARG A 2 -44.47 -14.77 25.30
N LEU A 3 -44.73 -13.80 26.18
CA LEU A 3 -44.43 -12.37 26.12
C LEU A 3 -43.01 -11.96 26.56
N ARG A 4 -42.64 -10.74 26.09
CA ARG A 4 -41.75 -9.65 26.58
C ARG A 4 -41.27 -9.68 28.05
N PHE A 5 -40.08 -9.14 28.34
CA PHE A 5 -39.86 -7.87 29.08
C PHE A 5 -38.37 -7.42 29.16
N ILE A 6 -38.19 -6.11 29.22
CA ILE A 6 -36.95 -5.30 29.32
C ILE A 6 -36.47 -5.22 30.78
N ALA A 7 -35.15 -5.12 31.01
CA ALA A 7 -34.60 -4.55 32.25
C ALA A 7 -33.42 -3.60 31.94
N LEU A 8 -33.64 -2.30 32.20
CA LEU A 8 -32.62 -1.28 32.43
C LEU A 8 -31.87 -1.59 33.73
N GLY A 9 -30.55 -1.31 33.77
CA GLY A 9 -29.88 -0.98 35.03
C GLY A 9 -28.41 -1.38 35.15
N THR A 10 -27.49 -0.56 34.63
CA THR A 10 -26.09 -0.42 35.13
C THR A 10 -25.47 0.90 34.63
N GLY A 11 -26.16 2.02 34.85
CA GLY A 11 -25.73 3.37 34.43
C GLY A 11 -24.79 4.11 35.38
N LEU A 12 -24.27 3.50 36.46
CA LEU A 12 -23.45 4.22 37.45
C LEU A 12 -22.11 3.57 37.84
N PHE A 13 -21.82 2.33 37.44
CA PHE A 13 -20.53 1.68 37.72
C PHE A 13 -19.49 1.84 36.61
N GLY A 14 -19.90 2.19 35.38
CA GLY A 14 -18.96 2.45 34.27
C GLY A 14 -18.28 3.82 34.32
N ALA A 15 -18.94 4.84 34.87
CA ALA A 15 -18.41 6.21 34.91
C ALA A 15 -17.26 6.39 35.91
N ALA A 16 -17.25 5.63 37.02
CA ALA A 16 -16.17 5.69 38.02
C ALA A 16 -14.87 5.03 37.51
N MET A 17 -14.97 3.94 36.73
CA MET A 17 -13.81 3.29 36.09
C MET A 17 -13.21 4.15 34.96
N ILE A 18 -14.05 4.89 34.21
CA ILE A 18 -13.59 5.81 33.16
C ILE A 18 -12.94 7.08 33.77
N SER A 19 -13.35 7.49 34.98
CA SER A 19 -12.76 8.65 35.65
C SER A 19 -11.40 8.38 36.29
N ALA A 20 -11.11 7.13 36.72
CA ALA A 20 -9.80 6.75 37.26
C ALA A 20 -8.72 6.60 36.17
N ALA A 21 -9.15 6.24 34.95
CA ALA A 21 -8.32 6.08 33.75
C ALA A 21 -7.74 7.40 33.18
N LYS A 22 -8.34 8.56 33.48
CA LYS A 22 -7.83 9.88 33.02
C LYS A 22 -6.71 10.47 33.89
N ALA A 23 -6.34 9.82 34.98
CA ALA A 23 -5.50 10.42 36.02
C ALA A 23 -3.98 10.24 35.81
N GLY A 24 -3.52 9.61 34.72
CA GLY A 24 -2.13 9.12 34.62
C GLY A 24 -1.21 9.77 33.60
N LEU A 25 -1.69 10.64 32.70
CA LEU A 25 -0.85 11.25 31.67
C LEU A 25 -0.55 12.71 32.01
N PRO A 26 0.73 13.13 32.02
CA PRO A 26 1.06 14.52 32.25
C PRO A 26 0.69 15.41 31.04
N VAL A 27 0.40 14.81 29.89
CA VAL A 27 -0.02 15.48 28.64
C VAL A 27 -1.26 14.83 28.03
N ASP A 28 -2.17 15.66 27.49
CA ASP A 28 -3.36 15.16 26.78
C ASP A 28 -3.02 14.39 25.50
N LYS A 29 -1.89 14.72 24.85
CA LYS A 29 -1.33 14.08 23.64
C LYS A 29 0.19 14.20 23.59
N VAL A 30 0.86 13.17 23.09
CA VAL A 30 2.33 13.13 22.90
C VAL A 30 2.70 13.72 21.53
N TYR A 31 3.54 14.74 21.51
CA TYR A 31 4.17 15.29 20.31
C TYR A 31 5.66 15.37 20.56
N GLY A 32 6.41 14.42 20.01
CA GLY A 32 7.81 14.28 20.36
C GLY A 32 8.76 13.99 19.22
N VAL A 33 10.02 13.96 19.61
CA VAL A 33 11.17 13.57 18.78
C VAL A 33 12.02 12.59 19.57
N ASN A 34 12.71 11.70 18.88
CA ASN A 34 13.76 10.88 19.44
C ASN A 34 15.09 11.66 19.45
N LEU A 35 15.92 11.44 20.45
CA LEU A 35 17.31 11.92 20.50
C LEU A 35 18.28 10.82 20.06
N GLY A 36 18.13 10.37 18.81
CA GLY A 36 19.04 9.41 18.19
C GLY A 36 20.49 9.93 18.16
N SER A 37 21.45 9.01 18.27
CA SER A 37 22.88 9.31 18.32
C SER A 37 23.32 10.28 19.42
N TRP A 38 22.57 10.42 20.52
CA TRP A 38 23.07 11.18 21.68
C TRP A 38 23.80 10.28 22.67
N LEU A 39 23.10 9.53 23.52
CA LEU A 39 23.71 8.66 24.54
C LEU A 39 23.87 7.21 24.08
N LEU A 40 23.34 6.89 22.92
CA LEU A 40 23.54 5.66 22.17
C LEU A 40 23.84 6.06 20.74
N SER A 41 25.02 5.70 20.26
CA SER A 41 25.56 6.14 18.98
C SER A 41 25.05 5.29 17.82
N GLU A 42 24.52 5.96 16.80
CA GLU A 42 24.27 5.39 15.48
C GLU A 42 25.15 6.11 14.45
N PRO A 43 26.34 5.54 14.11
CA PRO A 43 27.36 6.25 13.33
C PRO A 43 26.88 6.79 11.98
N TRP A 44 25.87 6.17 11.37
CA TRP A 44 25.28 6.61 10.10
C TRP A 44 24.59 7.98 10.21
N MET A 45 24.18 8.42 11.41
CA MET A 45 23.59 9.74 11.66
C MET A 45 24.62 10.86 11.79
N PHE A 46 25.89 10.51 12.04
CA PHE A 46 26.98 11.47 12.20
C PHE A 46 28.31 10.94 11.62
N PRO A 47 28.32 10.55 10.33
CA PRO A 47 29.41 9.78 9.76
C PRO A 47 30.75 10.53 9.75
N LYS A 48 30.75 11.86 9.63
CA LYS A 48 32.00 12.64 9.63
C LYS A 48 32.54 12.76 11.04
N GLU A 49 31.74 13.15 12.02
CA GLU A 49 32.18 13.20 13.42
C GLU A 49 32.63 11.83 13.93
N TRP A 50 31.93 10.74 13.58
CA TRP A 50 32.33 9.38 13.96
C TRP A 50 33.73 9.02 13.43
N VAL A 51 33.99 9.26 12.14
CA VAL A 51 35.26 8.89 11.50
C VAL A 51 36.37 9.90 11.81
N GLU A 52 36.12 11.19 11.61
CA GLU A 52 37.14 12.25 11.64
C GLU A 52 37.47 12.72 13.06
N LYS A 53 36.53 12.66 14.01
CA LYS A 53 36.73 13.16 15.38
C LYS A 53 36.81 12.05 16.42
N MET A 54 35.91 11.07 16.35
CA MET A 54 35.86 10.01 17.36
C MET A 54 36.83 8.87 17.06
N GLY A 55 37.32 8.71 15.83
CA GLY A 55 38.26 7.66 15.44
C GLY A 55 37.62 6.32 15.08
N GLY A 56 36.31 6.33 14.85
CA GLY A 56 35.55 5.22 14.30
C GLY A 56 35.82 4.98 12.82
N GLU A 57 35.19 3.95 12.28
CA GLU A 57 35.36 3.53 10.89
C GLU A 57 34.00 3.34 10.21
N SER A 58 33.97 3.55 8.90
CA SER A 58 32.83 3.26 8.04
C SER A 58 33.14 2.04 7.20
N CYS A 59 32.30 1.01 7.27
CA CYS A 59 32.46 -0.22 6.50
C CYS A 59 31.10 -0.84 6.16
N ASP A 60 31.07 -1.62 5.07
CA ASP A 60 29.86 -2.35 4.64
C ASP A 60 29.55 -3.55 5.56
N ASP A 61 30.57 -4.10 6.23
CA ASP A 61 30.46 -5.19 7.19
C ASP A 61 31.00 -4.72 8.56
N CYS A 62 30.09 -4.43 9.49
CA CYS A 62 30.43 -3.92 10.82
C CYS A 62 31.25 -4.90 11.68
N SER A 63 31.39 -6.17 11.28
CA SER A 63 32.25 -7.11 11.99
C SER A 63 33.74 -6.87 11.76
N GLN A 64 34.09 -6.06 10.75
CA GLN A 64 35.48 -5.83 10.32
C GLN A 64 36.02 -4.44 10.66
N CYS A 65 35.22 -3.56 11.26
CA CYS A 65 35.67 -2.20 11.56
C CYS A 65 35.05 -1.64 12.85
N ALA A 66 35.61 -0.54 13.34
CA ALA A 66 35.09 0.21 14.49
C ALA A 66 33.80 0.98 14.15
N ALA A 67 32.74 0.26 13.81
CA ALA A 67 31.41 0.80 13.46
C ALA A 67 30.38 0.72 14.61
N SER A 68 30.77 0.27 15.80
CA SER A 68 29.92 0.26 16.99
C SER A 68 30.63 0.86 18.19
N GLU A 69 29.90 1.27 19.24
CA GLU A 69 30.52 1.78 20.47
C GLU A 69 31.49 0.76 21.08
N PHE A 70 31.10 -0.51 21.05
CA PHE A 70 31.93 -1.62 21.53
C PHE A 70 33.29 -1.67 20.85
N ASP A 71 33.27 -1.64 19.51
CA ASP A 71 34.48 -1.77 18.71
C ASP A 71 35.34 -0.51 18.76
N LEU A 72 34.72 0.67 18.90
CA LEU A 72 35.44 1.92 19.09
C LEU A 72 36.19 1.97 20.41
N VAL A 73 35.54 1.58 21.53
CA VAL A 73 36.21 1.52 22.84
C VAL A 73 37.33 0.49 22.82
N LYS A 74 37.12 -0.65 22.17
CA LYS A 74 38.16 -1.68 22.00
C LYS A 74 39.35 -1.16 21.20
N LYS A 75 39.12 -0.37 20.16
CA LYS A 75 40.15 0.24 19.30
C LYS A 75 40.95 1.32 20.02
N LEU A 76 40.28 2.27 20.67
CA LEU A 76 40.92 3.43 21.29
C LEU A 76 41.48 3.14 22.69
N GLY A 77 40.96 2.10 23.34
CA GLY A 77 41.12 1.89 24.78
C GLY A 77 40.21 2.80 25.61
N GLN A 78 39.90 2.35 26.83
CA GLN A 78 38.86 2.96 27.69
C GLN A 78 39.06 4.46 27.92
N THR A 79 40.26 4.90 28.32
CA THR A 79 40.51 6.31 28.67
C THR A 79 40.28 7.27 27.51
N GLN A 80 40.75 6.91 26.31
CA GLN A 80 40.58 7.75 25.13
C GLN A 80 39.14 7.68 24.63
N ALA A 81 38.52 6.50 24.67
CA ALA A 81 37.11 6.32 24.32
C ALA A 81 36.20 7.20 25.21
N ASP A 82 36.36 7.12 26.53
CA ASP A 82 35.57 7.92 27.48
C ASP A 82 35.66 9.43 27.19
N LYS A 83 36.85 9.91 26.78
CA LYS A 83 37.06 11.30 26.39
C LYS A 83 36.29 11.68 25.12
N VAL A 84 36.38 10.87 24.05
CA VAL A 84 35.71 11.21 22.78
C VAL A 84 34.20 11.10 22.89
N PHE A 85 33.69 10.12 23.65
CA PHE A 85 32.25 10.01 23.93
C PHE A 85 31.75 11.17 24.79
N ALA A 86 32.50 11.59 25.82
CA ALA A 86 32.13 12.76 26.62
C ALA A 86 32.08 14.05 25.77
N GLU A 87 33.02 14.23 24.84
CA GLU A 87 33.01 15.35 23.90
C GLU A 87 31.78 15.31 22.98
N HIS A 88 31.48 14.15 22.39
CA HIS A 88 30.30 13.93 21.58
C HIS A 88 29.00 14.23 22.35
N TRP A 89 28.81 13.62 23.53
CA TRP A 89 27.62 13.82 24.36
C TRP A 89 27.40 15.28 24.77
N SER A 90 28.49 16.04 24.97
CA SER A 90 28.44 17.45 25.35
C SER A 90 28.08 18.40 24.18
N THR A 91 28.36 17.98 22.95
CA THR A 91 28.23 18.84 21.75
C THR A 91 27.07 18.42 20.85
N TRP A 92 26.65 17.16 20.88
CA TRP A 92 25.56 16.64 20.07
C TRP A 92 24.19 17.15 20.51
N PHE A 93 23.93 17.21 21.82
CA PHE A 93 22.68 17.70 22.40
C PHE A 93 22.93 18.82 23.40
N THR A 94 22.48 20.02 23.05
CA THR A 94 22.78 21.27 23.76
C THR A 94 21.51 22.00 24.19
N GLN A 95 21.66 23.05 25.00
CA GLN A 95 20.53 23.92 25.37
C GLN A 95 19.84 24.53 24.14
N LYS A 96 20.58 24.76 23.05
CA LYS A 96 20.01 25.25 21.79
C LYS A 96 19.07 24.23 21.18
N ASP A 97 19.43 22.94 21.17
CA ASP A 97 18.57 21.88 20.63
C ASP A 97 17.28 21.78 21.48
N VAL A 98 17.38 21.91 22.80
CA VAL A 98 16.23 21.98 23.72
C VAL A 98 15.32 23.19 23.42
N ASP A 99 15.92 24.36 23.19
CA ASP A 99 15.19 25.57 22.81
C ASP A 99 14.49 25.41 21.46
N ASP A 100 15.12 24.75 20.49
CA ASP A 100 14.57 24.45 19.17
C ASP A 100 13.40 23.46 19.26
N ILE A 101 13.52 22.39 20.07
CA ILE A 101 12.43 21.44 20.34
C ILE A 101 11.21 22.17 20.94
N ALA A 102 11.45 22.99 21.97
CA ALA A 102 10.38 23.76 22.62
C ALA A 102 9.75 24.80 21.66
N ALA A 103 10.57 25.50 20.86
CA ALA A 103 10.11 26.47 19.88
C ALA A 103 9.26 25.83 18.77
N ALA A 104 9.56 24.57 18.41
CA ALA A 104 8.77 23.79 17.47
C ALA A 104 7.42 23.33 18.05
N GLY A 105 7.17 23.52 19.35
CA GLY A 105 5.93 23.14 20.03
C GLY A 105 5.85 21.65 20.37
N LEU A 106 6.99 20.96 20.38
CA LEU A 106 7.09 19.58 20.84
C LEU A 106 7.08 19.55 22.38
N ASN A 107 6.41 18.54 22.94
CA ASN A 107 6.21 18.40 24.39
C ASN A 107 6.84 17.14 24.98
N THR A 108 7.36 16.24 24.13
CA THR A 108 7.89 14.94 24.55
C THR A 108 9.21 14.64 23.85
N VAL A 109 10.13 13.98 24.55
CA VAL A 109 11.39 13.48 23.99
C VAL A 109 11.56 12.01 24.37
N ARG A 110 11.87 11.17 23.37
CA ARG A 110 12.33 9.79 23.57
C ARG A 110 13.85 9.77 23.58
N ILE A 111 14.45 9.11 24.56
CA ILE A 111 15.91 9.06 24.74
C ILE A 111 16.35 7.60 24.66
N PRO A 112 16.99 7.17 23.55
CA PRO A 112 17.58 5.85 23.42
C PRO A 112 18.74 5.68 24.38
N LEU A 113 18.75 4.58 25.13
CA LEU A 113 19.79 4.27 26.11
C LEU A 113 20.30 2.83 25.94
N GLY A 114 21.61 2.68 26.03
CA GLY A 114 22.24 1.38 26.26
C GLY A 114 22.33 1.04 27.73
N TYR A 115 22.32 -0.26 28.05
CA TYR A 115 22.38 -0.72 29.44
C TYR A 115 23.65 -0.24 30.18
N TRP A 116 24.73 0.07 29.45
CA TRP A 116 25.99 0.60 29.99
C TRP A 116 25.89 2.00 30.56
N ILE A 117 24.77 2.70 30.36
CA ILE A 117 24.45 3.94 31.11
C ILE A 117 24.50 3.69 32.63
N ILE A 118 24.23 2.46 33.06
CA ILE A 118 24.49 1.96 34.41
C ILE A 118 25.78 1.13 34.38
N GLU A 119 26.90 1.77 34.70
CA GLU A 119 28.23 1.19 34.53
C GLU A 119 28.48 -0.09 35.33
N ASP A 120 27.79 -0.27 36.47
CA ASP A 120 27.82 -1.46 37.31
C ASP A 120 27.30 -2.73 36.61
N LEU A 121 26.51 -2.57 35.54
CA LEU A 121 25.97 -3.69 34.77
C LEU A 121 26.95 -4.20 33.70
N VAL A 122 28.03 -3.48 33.43
CA VAL A 122 29.01 -3.80 32.39
C VAL A 122 30.12 -4.69 32.95
N ASP A 123 30.34 -5.85 32.34
CA ASP A 123 31.49 -6.70 32.67
C ASP A 123 32.75 -6.12 32.03
N ARG A 124 33.49 -5.32 32.79
CA ARG A 124 34.68 -4.61 32.31
C ARG A 124 35.85 -5.51 31.88
N ASN A 125 35.77 -6.82 32.11
CA ASN A 125 36.78 -7.75 31.62
C ASN A 125 36.51 -8.22 30.18
N SER A 126 35.25 -8.16 29.73
CA SER A 126 34.83 -8.73 28.45
C SER A 126 34.02 -7.75 27.58
N GLU A 127 33.52 -6.67 28.16
CA GLU A 127 32.67 -5.68 27.51
C GLU A 127 33.32 -4.29 27.49
N PHE A 128 33.34 -3.67 26.31
CA PHE A 128 34.04 -2.42 26.04
C PHE A 128 33.05 -1.30 25.75
N TYR A 129 32.45 -0.68 26.78
CA TYR A 129 31.51 0.43 26.60
C TYR A 129 32.01 1.72 27.24
N PRO A 130 31.64 2.90 26.73
CA PRO A 130 32.09 4.18 27.30
C PRO A 130 31.52 4.42 28.70
N LYS A 131 32.21 5.24 29.49
CA LYS A 131 31.83 5.64 30.85
C LYS A 131 31.38 7.10 30.91
N GLY A 132 30.56 7.43 31.90
CA GLY A 132 30.16 8.80 32.24
C GLY A 132 28.81 9.26 31.67
N GLY A 133 28.15 8.47 30.83
CA GLY A 133 26.92 8.86 30.14
C GLY A 133 25.78 9.30 31.09
N LEU A 134 25.69 8.73 32.29
CA LEU A 134 24.66 9.08 33.28
C LEU A 134 24.70 10.56 33.68
N THR A 135 25.89 11.16 33.73
CA THR A 135 26.07 12.59 34.04
C THR A 135 25.46 13.46 32.94
N PHE A 136 25.63 13.08 31.68
CA PHE A 136 25.06 13.78 30.53
C PHE A 136 23.56 13.59 30.43
N LEU A 137 23.05 12.39 30.74
CA LEU A 137 21.62 12.14 30.87
C LEU A 137 20.99 13.10 31.87
N LYS A 138 21.53 13.19 33.10
CA LYS A 138 21.05 14.12 34.13
C LYS A 138 21.05 15.58 33.65
N SER A 139 22.12 16.00 33.00
CA SER A 139 22.23 17.36 32.44
C SER A 139 21.14 17.63 31.40
N GLY A 140 20.95 16.73 30.43
CA GLY A 140 19.93 16.88 29.38
C GLY A 140 18.50 16.83 29.93
N LEU A 141 18.22 15.94 30.89
CA LEU A 141 16.93 15.89 31.57
C LEU A 141 16.63 17.20 32.29
N ARG A 142 17.63 17.81 32.94
CA ARG A 142 17.49 19.13 33.57
C ARG A 142 17.15 20.23 32.57
N MET A 143 17.82 20.25 31.40
CA MET A 143 17.53 21.21 30.34
C MET A 143 16.10 21.03 29.79
N LEU A 144 15.68 19.79 29.52
CA LEU A 144 14.33 19.46 29.04
C LEU A 144 13.25 19.81 30.07
N LYS A 145 13.50 19.50 31.34
CA LYS A 145 12.63 19.83 32.47
C LYS A 145 12.39 21.34 32.58
N ALA A 146 13.44 22.16 32.40
CA ALA A 146 13.31 23.62 32.45
C ALA A 146 12.36 24.19 31.37
N LYS A 147 12.09 23.42 30.30
CA LYS A 147 11.10 23.76 29.26
C LYS A 147 9.76 23.04 29.40
N GLY A 148 9.58 22.23 30.45
CA GLY A 148 8.38 21.42 30.64
C GLY A 148 8.23 20.29 29.61
N ILE A 149 9.34 19.78 29.05
CA ILE A 149 9.32 18.66 28.11
C ILE A 149 9.32 17.34 28.89
N HIS A 150 8.42 16.43 28.52
CA HIS A 150 8.26 15.10 29.10
C HIS A 150 9.18 14.07 28.46
N ILE A 151 9.60 13.06 29.22
CA ILE A 151 10.61 12.10 28.76
C ILE A 151 10.08 10.66 28.76
N ILE A 152 10.40 9.96 27.68
CA ILE A 152 10.36 8.50 27.57
C ILE A 152 11.80 7.99 27.57
N LEU A 153 12.11 7.09 28.51
CA LEU A 153 13.39 6.39 28.52
C LEU A 153 13.26 5.12 27.67
N ASP A 154 13.94 5.09 26.53
CA ASP A 154 13.92 3.99 25.58
C ASP A 154 15.08 3.03 25.88
N PHE A 155 14.76 1.79 26.23
CA PHE A 155 15.77 0.75 26.42
C PHE A 155 16.14 0.13 25.08
N HIS A 156 17.07 0.82 24.40
CA HIS A 156 17.35 0.60 23.00
C HIS A 156 18.46 -0.42 22.75
N ALA A 157 19.45 -0.48 23.64
CA ALA A 157 20.58 -1.41 23.53
C ALA A 157 20.70 -2.29 24.79
N MET A 158 20.25 -3.53 24.63
CA MET A 158 20.12 -4.52 25.70
C MET A 158 21.43 -5.29 25.99
N PRO A 159 21.63 -5.81 27.22
CA PRO A 159 22.74 -6.68 27.54
C PRO A 159 22.79 -7.91 26.62
N GLY A 160 23.95 -8.20 26.04
CA GLY A 160 24.13 -9.36 25.15
C GLY A 160 23.59 -9.21 23.74
N VAL A 161 23.06 -8.03 23.35
CA VAL A 161 22.53 -7.70 22.01
C VAL A 161 21.29 -8.53 21.64
N ALA A 162 20.22 -7.87 21.22
CA ALA A 162 18.95 -8.53 20.95
C ALA A 162 18.82 -9.09 19.52
N ALA A 163 19.56 -8.58 18.54
CA ALA A 163 19.55 -9.08 17.17
C ALA A 163 20.93 -8.98 16.50
N VAL A 164 21.16 -9.82 15.50
CA VAL A 164 22.46 -9.97 14.86
C VAL A 164 22.87 -8.69 14.12
N ASN A 165 24.17 -8.38 14.14
CA ASN A 165 24.81 -7.30 13.37
C ASN A 165 24.20 -5.90 13.58
N GLN A 166 23.57 -5.64 14.72
CA GLN A 166 23.01 -4.32 15.05
C GLN A 166 24.07 -3.40 15.66
N MET A 167 24.87 -2.76 14.80
CA MET A 167 25.90 -1.81 15.25
C MET A 167 25.32 -0.60 16.02
N PHE A 168 24.09 -0.20 15.72
CA PHE A 168 23.31 0.84 16.40
C PHE A 168 22.72 0.40 17.76
N ALA A 169 22.81 -0.89 18.10
CA ALA A 169 22.52 -1.42 19.44
C ALA A 169 23.81 -1.57 20.27
N GLY A 170 24.84 -0.79 19.96
CA GLY A 170 26.11 -0.70 20.71
C GLY A 170 27.17 -1.73 20.37
N ARG A 171 26.82 -2.85 19.71
CA ARG A 171 27.79 -3.90 19.34
C ARG A 171 27.35 -4.68 18.09
N CYS A 172 28.24 -4.75 17.11
CA CYS A 172 28.06 -5.63 15.96
C CYS A 172 28.49 -7.07 16.32
N THR A 173 27.54 -8.01 16.40
CA THR A 173 27.82 -9.42 16.66
C THR A 173 26.80 -10.36 16.02
N SER A 174 27.26 -11.53 15.57
CA SER A 174 26.40 -12.61 15.10
C SER A 174 25.90 -13.52 16.23
N ASP A 175 26.46 -13.38 17.43
CA ASP A 175 26.18 -14.21 18.59
C ASP A 175 25.36 -13.42 19.61
N VAL A 176 24.03 -13.58 19.56
CA VAL A 176 23.06 -12.84 20.37
C VAL A 176 22.75 -13.57 21.66
N HIS A 177 22.89 -12.88 22.79
CA HIS A 177 22.74 -13.45 24.13
C HIS A 177 21.67 -12.77 24.97
N PHE A 178 20.94 -11.78 24.44
CA PHE A 178 19.93 -11.07 25.22
C PHE A 178 18.85 -12.00 25.79
N TYR A 179 18.37 -12.97 25.00
CA TYR A 179 17.31 -13.92 25.39
C TYR A 179 17.83 -15.05 26.29
N THR A 180 18.59 -14.70 27.31
CA THR A 180 19.11 -15.60 28.34
C THR A 180 18.78 -15.04 29.71
N GLU A 181 18.60 -15.92 30.70
CA GLU A 181 18.22 -15.50 32.07
C GLU A 181 19.22 -14.49 32.66
N LYS A 182 20.52 -14.71 32.42
CA LYS A 182 21.60 -13.80 32.85
C LYS A 182 21.40 -12.37 32.31
N ASN A 183 21.07 -12.22 31.03
CA ASN A 183 20.92 -10.90 30.42
C ASN A 183 19.54 -10.29 30.68
N TYR A 184 18.50 -11.10 30.86
CA TYR A 184 17.22 -10.64 31.42
C TYR A 184 17.38 -10.07 32.82
N GLU A 185 18.10 -10.72 33.73
CA GLU A 185 18.38 -10.17 35.07
C GLU A 185 19.11 -8.82 35.01
N ARG A 186 20.10 -8.67 34.12
CA ARG A 186 20.81 -7.40 33.92
C ARG A 186 19.87 -6.31 33.41
N ALA A 187 19.01 -6.64 32.44
CA ALA A 187 18.01 -5.74 31.89
C ALA A 187 16.93 -5.34 32.93
N LEU A 188 16.47 -6.27 33.75
CA LEU A 188 15.57 -5.99 34.88
C LEU A 188 16.24 -5.14 35.95
N THR A 189 17.54 -5.35 36.23
CA THR A 189 18.32 -4.51 37.14
C THR A 189 18.45 -3.09 36.62
N TRP A 190 18.67 -2.93 35.31
CA TRP A 190 18.63 -1.62 34.65
C TRP A 190 17.29 -0.92 34.87
N ALA A 191 16.17 -1.62 34.61
CA ALA A 191 14.83 -1.06 34.79
C ALA A 191 14.56 -0.64 36.25
N ALA A 192 14.99 -1.44 37.23
CA ALA A 192 14.89 -1.13 38.65
C ALA A 192 15.69 0.12 39.03
N VAL A 193 16.94 0.24 38.57
CA VAL A 193 17.80 1.40 38.84
C VAL A 193 17.20 2.66 38.22
N MET A 194 16.82 2.62 36.94
CA MET A 194 16.22 3.78 36.25
C MET A 194 14.90 4.21 36.90
N THR A 195 14.04 3.26 37.29
CA THR A 195 12.79 3.57 38.00
C THR A 195 13.07 4.22 39.36
N ARG A 196 14.07 3.75 40.12
CA ARG A 196 14.49 4.42 41.36
C ARG A 196 14.98 5.83 41.10
N MET A 197 15.74 6.06 40.03
CA MET A 197 16.19 7.40 39.65
C MET A 197 15.01 8.34 39.35
N VAL A 198 13.98 7.88 38.65
CA VAL A 198 12.74 8.66 38.40
C VAL A 198 12.12 9.20 39.69
N TYR A 199 12.12 8.40 40.75
CA TYR A 199 11.52 8.79 42.02
C TYR A 199 12.51 9.43 43.02
N GLN A 200 13.82 9.23 42.89
CA GLN A 200 14.81 9.77 43.84
C GLN A 200 15.55 11.01 43.33
N ASP A 201 15.77 11.12 42.03
CA ASP A 201 16.56 12.20 41.42
C ASP A 201 15.66 13.29 40.84
N PRO A 202 15.75 14.55 41.30
CA PRO A 202 14.95 15.65 40.80
C PRO A 202 15.10 15.92 39.30
N ASP A 203 16.23 15.58 38.68
CA ASP A 203 16.44 15.77 37.24
C ASP A 203 15.51 14.84 36.42
N PHE A 204 15.13 13.68 36.96
CA PHE A 204 14.28 12.70 36.28
C PHE A 204 12.77 12.95 36.46
N SER A 205 12.38 14.01 37.16
CA SER A 205 10.97 14.25 37.54
C SER A 205 9.96 14.40 36.38
N THR A 206 10.42 14.62 35.15
CA THR A 206 9.57 14.73 33.94
C THR A 206 9.52 13.44 33.12
N VAL A 207 10.23 12.39 33.55
CA VAL A 207 10.12 11.05 32.97
C VAL A 207 8.76 10.47 33.34
N PHE A 208 8.01 10.04 32.33
CA PHE A 208 6.67 9.47 32.52
C PHE A 208 6.51 8.06 31.93
N ALA A 209 7.47 7.61 31.12
CA ALA A 209 7.47 6.26 30.56
C ALA A 209 8.88 5.66 30.49
N ILE A 210 8.94 4.33 30.60
CA ILE A 210 10.15 3.52 30.42
C ILE A 210 9.84 2.32 29.51
N GLU A 211 10.68 2.08 28.53
CA GLU A 211 10.53 1.00 27.56
C GLU A 211 11.26 -0.27 27.98
N ALA A 212 10.64 -1.42 27.75
CA ALA A 212 11.17 -2.71 28.16
C ALA A 212 12.26 -3.22 27.22
N VAL A 213 12.02 -3.09 25.91
CA VAL A 213 12.90 -3.49 24.80
C VAL A 213 12.46 -2.75 23.54
N ASN A 214 13.39 -2.09 22.85
CA ASN A 214 13.21 -1.64 21.48
C ASN A 214 13.50 -2.78 20.50
N GLU A 215 12.61 -3.01 19.52
CA GLU A 215 12.84 -3.89 18.36
C GLU A 215 13.41 -5.30 18.66
N PRO A 216 12.73 -6.16 19.45
CA PRO A 216 13.18 -7.54 19.64
C PRO A 216 13.15 -8.31 18.31
N VAL A 217 13.77 -9.50 18.25
CA VAL A 217 13.76 -10.34 17.05
C VAL A 217 12.33 -10.67 16.65
N MET A 218 11.96 -10.38 15.39
CA MET A 218 10.58 -10.53 14.90
C MET A 218 10.07 -11.97 14.93
N ASP A 219 10.95 -12.98 14.88
CA ASP A 219 10.54 -14.38 15.01
C ASP A 219 10.45 -14.78 16.50
N ALA A 220 9.23 -14.94 17.02
CA ALA A 220 9.03 -15.28 18.43
C ALA A 220 9.65 -16.62 18.83
N THR A 221 9.89 -17.53 17.87
CA THR A 221 10.59 -18.80 18.15
C THR A 221 12.06 -18.62 18.54
N LYS A 222 12.63 -17.44 18.25
CA LYS A 222 14.01 -17.08 18.56
C LYS A 222 14.15 -16.21 19.81
N THR A 223 13.07 -15.96 20.53
CA THR A 223 13.06 -15.12 21.74
C THR A 223 12.59 -15.91 22.97
N PRO A 224 13.34 -16.95 23.40
CA PRO A 224 12.94 -17.80 24.52
C PRO A 224 12.79 -16.99 25.82
N GLY A 225 11.73 -17.28 26.59
CA GLY A 225 11.46 -16.61 27.87
C GLY A 225 11.06 -15.13 27.79
N TYR A 226 10.92 -14.56 26.59
CA TYR A 226 10.69 -13.12 26.41
C TYR A 226 9.37 -12.64 27.06
N GLY A 227 8.29 -13.43 26.99
CA GLY A 227 7.03 -13.10 27.65
C GLY A 227 7.13 -13.06 29.18
N ASP A 228 7.97 -13.90 29.79
CA ASP A 228 8.18 -13.89 31.24
C ASP A 228 9.09 -12.73 31.67
N TYR A 229 10.08 -12.38 30.84
CA TYR A 229 10.83 -11.13 31.00
C TYR A 229 9.90 -9.90 30.99
N GLN A 230 8.93 -9.82 30.06
CA GLN A 230 7.98 -8.70 30.00
C GLN A 230 7.14 -8.59 31.29
N LYS A 231 6.67 -9.72 31.84
CA LYS A 231 5.93 -9.75 33.11
C LYS A 231 6.79 -9.28 34.28
N ARG A 232 8.01 -9.82 34.40
CA ARG A 232 8.97 -9.43 35.44
C ARG A 232 9.38 -7.97 35.33
N PHE A 233 9.50 -7.43 34.12
CA PHE A 233 9.80 -6.01 33.90
C PHE A 233 8.72 -5.13 34.53
N VAL A 234 7.44 -5.41 34.27
CA VAL A 234 6.34 -4.68 34.91
C VAL A 234 6.40 -4.86 36.43
N GLU A 235 6.56 -6.09 36.90
CA GLU A 235 6.63 -6.37 38.34
C GLU A 235 7.76 -5.63 39.05
N VAL A 236 8.94 -5.53 38.45
CA VAL A 236 10.07 -4.74 38.95
C VAL A 236 9.71 -3.26 39.05
N VAL A 237 9.14 -2.67 37.99
CA VAL A 237 8.74 -1.25 37.99
C VAL A 237 7.70 -0.99 39.08
N ARG A 238 6.67 -1.83 39.19
CA ARG A 238 5.62 -1.68 40.22
C ARG A 238 6.14 -1.91 41.63
N SER A 239 7.09 -2.83 41.81
CA SER A 239 7.72 -3.07 43.11
C SER A 239 8.50 -1.85 43.59
N VAL A 240 9.28 -1.22 42.72
CA VAL A 240 9.98 0.03 43.04
C VAL A 240 8.99 1.16 43.36
N GLU A 241 7.93 1.31 42.58
CA GLU A 241 6.87 2.31 42.84
C GLU A 241 6.21 2.15 44.20
N ASN A 242 5.92 0.90 44.59
CA ASN A 242 5.38 0.57 45.90
C ASN A 242 6.34 0.95 47.04
N GLU A 243 7.66 0.76 46.86
CA GLU A 243 8.66 1.21 47.85
C GLU A 243 8.65 2.73 48.08
N PHE A 244 8.17 3.51 47.10
CA PHE A 244 7.99 4.97 47.23
C PHE A 244 6.55 5.37 47.59
N GLY A 245 5.67 4.42 47.90
CA GLY A 245 4.28 4.67 48.26
C GLY A 245 3.40 5.11 47.09
N ILE A 246 3.82 4.88 45.84
CA ILE A 246 3.06 5.20 44.64
C ILE A 246 2.04 4.08 44.39
N SER A 247 0.76 4.43 44.30
CA SER A 247 -0.33 3.45 44.12
C SER A 247 -0.84 3.44 42.69
N CYS A 248 -0.66 2.32 41.98
CA CYS A 248 -1.07 2.18 40.58
C CYS A 248 -2.42 1.46 40.40
N PRO A 249 -3.28 1.90 39.46
CA PRO A 249 -4.51 1.21 39.13
C PRO A 249 -4.25 -0.24 38.69
N GLY A 250 -5.07 -1.19 39.13
CA GLY A 250 -4.95 -2.61 38.78
C GLY A 250 -3.97 -3.42 39.64
N VAL A 251 -3.22 -2.78 40.55
CA VAL A 251 -2.41 -3.49 41.56
C VAL A 251 -3.32 -3.98 42.68
N ASP A 252 -3.51 -5.30 42.80
CA ASP A 252 -4.28 -5.90 43.88
C ASP A 252 -3.51 -5.76 45.22
N ARG A 253 -3.85 -4.72 45.98
CA ARG A 253 -3.23 -4.38 47.29
C ARG A 253 -3.24 -5.55 48.29
N ALA A 254 -4.13 -6.52 48.13
CA ALA A 254 -4.22 -7.70 49.00
C ALA A 254 -3.05 -8.69 48.82
N ARG A 255 -2.35 -8.66 47.68
CA ARG A 255 -1.12 -9.45 47.47
C ARG A 255 0.16 -8.71 47.84
N THR A 256 0.12 -7.40 48.09
CA THR A 256 1.32 -6.54 48.14
C THR A 256 1.55 -5.78 49.46
N ILE A 257 0.73 -5.95 50.51
CA ILE A 257 0.90 -5.20 51.77
C ILE A 257 1.06 -6.13 52.98
N THR A 258 2.29 -6.19 53.52
CA THR A 258 2.59 -6.02 54.96
C THR A 258 4.01 -5.47 55.16
N GLY A 259 4.16 -4.14 55.27
CA GLY A 259 5.29 -3.48 55.93
C GLY A 259 6.38 -2.85 55.02
N PRO A 260 7.10 -1.81 55.48
CA PRO A 260 8.03 -0.98 54.67
C PRO A 260 9.36 -1.66 54.27
N SER A 261 9.46 -2.98 54.38
CA SER A 261 10.74 -3.70 54.27
C SER A 261 10.64 -5.10 53.65
N SER A 262 9.54 -5.46 52.97
CA SER A 262 9.42 -6.76 52.30
C SER A 262 8.75 -6.65 50.94
N VAL A 263 9.53 -6.90 49.87
CA VAL A 263 9.04 -7.14 48.51
C VAL A 263 8.24 -8.43 48.52
N ASN A 264 6.91 -8.37 48.41
CA ASN A 264 6.06 -9.57 48.36
C ASN A 264 5.88 -10.06 46.92
N THR A 265 6.99 -10.45 46.28
CA THR A 265 6.99 -11.26 45.06
C THR A 265 7.50 -12.65 45.41
N ASN A 266 6.82 -13.67 44.90
CA ASN A 266 7.30 -15.05 44.98
C ASN A 266 8.38 -15.34 43.92
N ASP A 267 8.66 -14.39 43.03
CA ASP A 267 9.70 -14.53 42.02
C ASP A 267 11.06 -14.14 42.62
N ILE A 268 11.87 -15.16 42.91
CA ILE A 268 13.22 -15.03 43.49
C ILE A 268 14.09 -14.10 42.62
N VAL A 269 13.90 -14.12 41.30
CA VAL A 269 14.68 -13.29 40.36
C VAL A 269 14.37 -11.81 40.59
N VAL A 270 13.10 -11.45 40.75
CA VAL A 270 12.68 -10.06 41.01
C VAL A 270 13.24 -9.57 42.35
N VAL A 271 13.21 -10.40 43.40
CA VAL A 271 13.80 -10.05 44.71
C VAL A 271 15.30 -9.78 44.59
N GLU A 272 16.03 -10.62 43.86
CA GLU A 272 17.47 -10.46 43.67
C GLU A 272 17.81 -9.21 42.84
N VAL A 273 17.06 -8.97 41.77
CA VAL A 273 17.15 -7.76 40.94
C VAL A 273 16.98 -6.49 41.78
N LEU A 274 15.96 -6.43 42.64
CA LEU A 274 15.70 -5.26 43.49
C LEU A 274 16.82 -5.01 44.50
N LYS A 275 17.40 -6.08 45.08
CA LYS A 275 18.58 -5.99 45.96
C LYS A 275 19.81 -5.48 45.20
N LYS A 276 20.08 -6.02 44.00
CA LYS A 276 21.17 -5.57 43.12
C LYS A 276 21.01 -4.07 42.80
N ALA A 277 19.82 -3.65 42.42
CA ALA A 277 19.50 -2.26 42.09
C ALA A 277 19.66 -1.31 43.28
N ALA A 278 19.23 -1.70 44.48
CA ALA A 278 19.41 -0.88 45.69
C ALA A 278 20.91 -0.66 46.00
N ASN A 279 21.73 -1.70 45.86
CA ASN A 279 23.19 -1.59 46.04
C ASN A 279 23.84 -0.66 45.01
N ILE A 280 23.40 -0.72 43.74
CA ILE A 280 23.85 0.20 42.69
C ILE A 280 23.44 1.64 43.03
N MET A 281 22.19 1.86 43.44
CA MET A 281 21.70 3.19 43.82
C MET A 281 22.48 3.81 44.99
N ASN A 282 22.90 3.00 45.97
CA ASN A 282 23.75 3.49 47.07
C ASN A 282 25.10 4.01 46.57
N ARG A 283 25.68 3.36 45.55
CA ARG A 283 26.93 3.81 44.91
C ARG A 283 26.72 5.09 44.09
N ILE A 284 25.65 5.14 43.29
CA ILE A 284 25.31 6.32 42.46
C ILE A 284 25.06 7.57 43.33
N THR A 285 24.38 7.41 44.47
CA THR A 285 24.02 8.52 45.37
C THR A 285 25.10 8.90 46.37
N GLY A 286 26.21 8.15 46.44
CA GLY A 286 27.34 8.43 47.34
C GLY A 286 27.05 8.26 48.83
N LYS A 287 26.00 7.51 49.20
CA LYS A 287 25.63 7.23 50.61
C LYS A 287 25.80 5.75 50.92
N PRO A 288 26.93 5.32 51.51
CA PRO A 288 27.03 3.98 52.08
C PRO A 288 26.29 3.94 53.43
N GLY A 289 25.28 3.07 53.55
CA GLY A 289 24.82 2.58 54.85
C GLY A 289 23.93 3.51 55.69
N LEU A 290 22.81 4.00 55.14
CA LEU A 290 21.68 4.44 55.97
C LEU A 290 20.48 3.54 55.66
N GLU A 291 19.98 2.84 56.68
CA GLU A 291 18.62 2.29 56.64
C GLU A 291 17.65 3.36 56.14
N PRO A 292 16.61 2.97 55.37
CA PRO A 292 15.68 3.93 54.82
C PRO A 292 14.86 4.55 55.96
N SER A 293 15.34 5.66 56.51
CA SER A 293 14.49 6.59 57.26
C SER A 293 13.63 7.33 56.24
N TYR A 294 12.55 6.68 55.84
CA TYR A 294 11.47 7.31 55.09
C TYR A 294 10.92 8.48 55.91
N PRO A 295 10.93 9.73 55.40
CA PRO A 295 10.02 10.73 55.92
C PRO A 295 8.59 10.23 55.69
N PRO A 296 7.66 10.45 56.64
CA PRO A 296 6.27 10.05 56.47
C PRO A 296 5.70 10.69 55.20
N THR A 297 4.94 9.89 54.45
CA THR A 297 3.84 10.28 53.55
C THR A 297 3.70 11.78 53.34
N HIS A 298 3.88 12.22 52.08
CA HIS A 298 3.81 13.61 51.58
C HIS A 298 5.12 14.40 51.60
N ILE A 299 6.16 13.94 50.90
CA ILE A 299 7.20 14.87 50.41
C ILE A 299 6.59 15.67 49.26
N LYS A 300 5.97 16.81 49.57
CA LYS A 300 5.70 17.87 48.60
C LYS A 300 7.02 18.53 48.27
N VAL A 301 7.66 18.17 47.16
CA VAL A 301 8.74 18.99 46.60
C VAL A 301 8.07 20.16 45.89
N PRO A 302 8.24 21.42 46.34
CA PRO A 302 7.64 22.55 45.66
C PRO A 302 8.33 22.71 44.30
N ILE A 303 7.59 22.45 43.21
CA ILE A 303 7.87 23.10 41.93
C ILE A 303 7.26 24.50 42.05
N SER A 304 7.96 25.42 42.73
CA SER A 304 7.62 26.84 42.70
C SER A 304 8.51 27.50 41.65
N PHE A 305 7.95 27.81 40.49
CA PHE A 305 8.52 28.86 39.65
C PHE A 305 8.21 30.18 40.35
N ASP A 306 9.19 31.06 40.49
CA ASP A 306 8.93 32.38 41.05
C ASP A 306 8.14 33.25 40.06
N ASP A 307 7.51 34.32 40.55
CA ASP A 307 6.69 35.20 39.71
C ASP A 307 7.50 35.86 38.58
N ALA A 308 8.84 35.95 38.71
CA ALA A 308 9.72 36.49 37.69
C ALA A 308 10.00 35.47 36.56
N GLU A 309 10.15 34.18 36.87
CA GLU A 309 10.24 33.08 35.91
C GLU A 309 8.92 32.90 35.15
N ILE A 310 7.79 32.98 35.85
CA ILE A 310 6.45 32.97 35.25
C ILE A 310 6.25 34.20 34.34
N ALA A 311 6.79 35.37 34.72
CA ALA A 311 6.75 36.58 33.90
C ALA A 311 7.67 36.50 32.68
N ALA A 312 8.88 35.95 32.81
CA ALA A 312 9.83 35.76 31.71
C ALA A 312 9.27 34.79 30.64
N ILE A 313 8.65 33.69 31.08
CA ILE A 313 7.96 32.72 30.20
C ILE A 313 6.79 33.39 29.46
N ARG A 314 6.10 34.35 30.09
CA ARG A 314 5.00 35.11 29.46
C ARG A 314 5.51 36.21 28.52
N GLN A 315 6.66 36.81 28.78
CA GLN A 315 7.25 37.88 27.97
C GLN A 315 7.99 37.38 26.73
N GLY A 316 8.48 36.14 26.71
CA GLY A 316 9.11 35.52 25.53
C GLY A 316 8.17 35.27 24.33
N HIS A 317 6.85 35.45 24.49
CA HIS A 317 5.84 35.23 23.45
C HIS A 317 5.41 36.53 22.72
N GLY A 318 6.38 37.32 22.27
CA GLY A 318 6.09 38.54 21.51
C GLY A 318 7.30 39.23 20.88
N ALA A 319 7.97 38.61 19.91
CA ALA A 319 8.88 39.33 19.02
C ALA A 319 8.53 39.01 17.55
N GLY A 320 7.92 39.99 16.86
CA GLY A 320 7.57 39.86 15.44
C GLY A 320 6.32 40.63 15.00
N ARG A 321 6.13 41.89 15.43
CA ARG A 321 5.34 42.86 14.66
C ARG A 321 6.02 44.22 14.69
N LEU A 322 6.69 44.57 13.59
CA LEU A 322 6.90 45.95 13.19
C LEU A 322 5.51 46.58 12.95
N ALA A 323 5.21 47.64 13.70
CA ALA A 323 4.06 48.51 13.46
C ALA A 323 4.55 49.79 12.77
N LEU A 324 3.90 50.15 11.66
CA LEU A 324 3.83 51.54 11.19
C LEU A 324 2.41 52.08 11.52
N PRO A 325 2.26 53.39 11.83
CA PRO A 325 1.09 53.88 12.56
C PRO A 325 0.03 54.60 11.69
N MET A 326 -1.11 54.89 12.33
CA MET A 326 -2.15 55.87 11.97
C MET A 326 -3.15 55.41 10.89
N SER A 327 -4.48 55.63 10.97
CA SER A 327 -5.36 56.35 11.92
C SER A 327 -6.84 55.96 11.68
N GLY A 328 -7.75 56.30 12.60
CA GLY A 328 -9.18 56.54 12.24
C GLY A 328 -10.26 55.81 13.06
N SER A 329 -10.80 56.54 14.06
CA SER A 329 -12.20 56.57 14.55
C SER A 329 -12.89 55.35 15.19
N ARG A 330 -13.13 55.47 16.50
CA ARG A 330 -14.21 54.88 17.33
C ARG A 330 -15.56 55.61 17.09
N PRO A 331 -16.74 55.03 17.37
CA PRO A 331 -17.36 54.99 18.73
C PRO A 331 -18.06 53.63 19.07
N ALA A 332 -17.95 53.08 20.29
CA ALA A 332 -18.71 53.29 21.54
C ALA A 332 -20.10 52.62 21.62
N GLY A 333 -20.29 51.72 22.61
CA GLY A 333 -21.58 51.12 22.98
C GLY A 333 -21.44 49.83 23.81
N ALA A 334 -21.85 49.86 25.08
CA ALA A 334 -21.62 48.86 26.12
C ALA A 334 -22.65 47.72 26.20
N LYS A 335 -22.26 46.53 26.70
CA LYS A 335 -22.77 45.89 27.93
C LYS A 335 -22.25 44.44 28.12
N ARG A 336 -21.91 44.10 29.36
CA ARG A 336 -21.66 42.74 29.88
C ARG A 336 -22.98 41.97 30.01
N SER A 337 -23.00 40.69 29.65
CA SER A 337 -23.82 39.67 30.32
C SER A 337 -23.05 38.35 30.43
N VAL A 338 -23.37 37.64 31.51
CA VAL A 338 -22.76 36.43 32.06
C VAL A 338 -23.46 35.18 31.49
N ASP A 339 -22.69 34.09 31.37
CA ASP A 339 -23.04 32.68 31.13
C ASP A 339 -23.96 32.30 29.96
N GLY A 340 -23.34 31.58 29.02
CA GLY A 340 -23.94 30.97 27.85
C GLY A 340 -22.89 30.89 26.75
N LYS A 341 -22.12 29.80 26.66
CA LYS A 341 -21.18 29.60 25.55
C LYS A 341 -21.93 29.21 24.27
N THR A 342 -22.68 30.16 23.73
CA THR A 342 -23.01 30.19 22.31
C THR A 342 -21.78 30.66 21.55
N VAL A 343 -21.21 29.78 20.72
CA VAL A 343 -20.14 30.14 19.77
C VAL A 343 -20.75 31.09 18.73
N PRO A 344 -20.14 32.25 18.42
CA PRO A 344 -20.76 33.18 17.48
C PRO A 344 -20.84 32.54 16.08
N HIS A 345 -22.02 32.66 15.45
CA HIS A 345 -22.19 32.40 14.03
C HIS A 345 -21.45 33.49 13.23
N GLY A 346 -20.20 33.21 12.88
CA GLY A 346 -19.39 33.98 11.95
C GLY A 346 -18.54 33.06 11.07
N PRO A 347 -17.96 33.57 9.96
CA PRO A 347 -17.31 32.76 8.94
C PRO A 347 -16.20 31.87 9.53
N SER A 348 -16.05 30.67 8.97
CA SER A 348 -15.22 29.56 9.49
C SER A 348 -13.81 29.97 9.95
N LEU A 349 -13.23 31.00 9.32
CA LEU A 349 -11.91 31.53 9.63
C LEU A 349 -11.78 32.16 11.04
N LYS A 350 -12.83 32.81 11.57
CA LYS A 350 -12.81 33.34 12.95
C LYS A 350 -12.90 32.21 13.98
N ARG A 351 -13.64 31.13 13.66
CA ARG A 351 -13.78 29.92 14.49
C ARG A 351 -12.46 29.12 14.50
N TYR A 352 -11.83 28.96 13.35
CA TYR A 352 -10.52 28.33 13.17
C TYR A 352 -9.41 29.07 13.92
N ASN A 353 -9.33 30.40 13.80
CA ASN A 353 -8.32 31.21 14.48
C ASN A 353 -8.51 31.27 16.01
N ALA A 354 -9.77 31.20 16.49
CA ALA A 354 -10.06 31.08 17.91
C ALA A 354 -9.60 29.71 18.46
N HIS A 355 -9.86 28.61 17.72
CA HIS A 355 -9.42 27.26 18.07
C HIS A 355 -7.89 27.13 18.11
N ARG A 356 -7.19 27.73 17.14
CA ARG A 356 -5.71 27.75 17.07
C ARG A 356 -5.07 28.55 18.22
N ARG A 357 -5.67 29.69 18.60
CA ARG A 357 -5.27 30.45 19.80
C ARG A 357 -5.54 29.69 21.09
N GLN A 358 -6.62 28.91 21.15
CA GLN A 358 -6.95 28.07 22.30
C GLN A 358 -5.99 26.88 22.44
N HIS A 359 -5.56 26.25 21.34
CA HIS A 359 -4.54 25.21 21.34
C HIS A 359 -3.15 25.73 21.74
N ARG A 360 -2.69 26.87 21.21
CA ARG A 360 -1.44 27.51 21.64
C ARG A 360 -1.45 27.92 23.12
N LYS A 361 -2.61 28.30 23.66
CA LYS A 361 -2.80 28.55 25.09
C LYS A 361 -2.92 27.27 25.94
N ARG A 362 -3.15 26.10 25.36
CA ARG A 362 -3.30 24.81 26.08
C ARG A 362 -2.04 23.95 26.05
N GLY A 363 -1.29 23.94 24.93
CA GLY A 363 -0.15 23.04 24.72
C GLY A 363 1.12 23.31 25.53
N VAL A 364 1.24 24.48 26.17
CA VAL A 364 2.37 24.80 27.07
C VAL A 364 1.88 25.28 28.45
N SER A 365 0.74 26.00 28.51
CA SER A 365 0.27 26.64 29.75
C SER A 365 -0.64 25.78 30.64
N ALA A 366 -1.07 24.58 30.22
CA ALA A 366 -1.97 23.76 31.06
C ALA A 366 -1.24 22.93 32.14
N ALA A 367 0.07 22.70 31.99
CA ALA A 367 0.87 21.91 32.93
C ALA A 367 1.65 22.77 33.95
N ILE A 368 1.84 24.07 33.70
CA ILE A 368 2.70 24.96 34.52
C ILE A 368 1.95 25.50 35.75
N GLY A 369 1.22 24.66 36.49
CA GLY A 369 0.50 25.17 37.65
C GLY A 369 -0.29 24.19 38.50
N LYS A 370 -0.22 22.88 38.23
CA LYS A 370 -0.74 21.88 39.16
C LYS A 370 0.44 21.21 39.84
N MET A 371 0.45 21.20 41.17
CA MET A 371 1.24 20.24 41.93
C MET A 371 0.82 18.86 41.43
N ALA A 372 1.62 18.26 40.55
CA ALA A 372 1.34 16.92 40.06
C ALA A 372 1.73 15.95 41.18
N ASP A 373 0.74 15.31 41.81
CA ASP A 373 0.99 14.12 42.60
C ASP A 373 1.75 13.11 41.71
N ARG A 374 2.83 12.51 42.23
CA ARG A 374 3.65 11.57 41.44
C ARG A 374 2.78 10.40 41.00
N THR A 375 2.58 10.28 39.70
CA THR A 375 1.80 9.23 39.05
C THR A 375 2.69 8.03 38.73
N CYS A 376 2.06 6.89 38.47
CA CYS A 376 2.75 5.70 38.01
C CYS A 376 3.43 5.91 36.66
N LEU A 377 4.63 5.38 36.54
CA LEU A 377 5.41 5.29 35.32
C LEU A 377 4.71 4.35 34.35
N MET A 378 4.68 4.73 33.08
CA MET A 378 4.13 3.88 32.02
C MET A 378 5.18 2.88 31.59
N THR A 379 4.82 1.60 31.58
CA THR A 379 5.68 0.55 31.02
C THR A 379 5.41 0.42 29.54
N THR A 380 6.42 0.62 28.72
CA THR A 380 6.33 0.67 27.25
C THR A 380 6.83 -0.62 26.63
N PHE A 381 6.13 -1.14 25.62
CA PHE A 381 6.47 -2.38 24.92
C PHE A 381 6.29 -2.23 23.42
N MET A 382 7.08 -2.95 22.62
CA MET A 382 6.75 -3.14 21.21
C MET A 382 5.37 -3.79 21.05
N ASN A 383 4.62 -3.35 20.04
CA ASN A 383 3.29 -3.88 19.73
C ASN A 383 3.35 -5.40 19.50
N LYS A 384 2.31 -6.13 19.89
CA LYS A 384 2.15 -7.58 19.61
C LYS A 384 2.38 -7.93 18.14
N ASP A 385 1.99 -7.04 17.23
CA ASP A 385 2.14 -7.23 15.78
C ASP A 385 3.61 -7.15 15.30
N TRP A 386 4.54 -6.78 16.18
CA TRP A 386 5.98 -6.74 15.87
C TRP A 386 6.57 -8.14 15.64
N GLN A 387 6.11 -9.15 16.38
CA GLN A 387 6.60 -10.51 16.26
C GLN A 387 5.58 -11.44 15.57
N TYR A 388 6.08 -12.36 14.73
CA TYR A 388 5.29 -13.45 14.14
C TYR A 388 5.59 -14.78 14.84
N ASN A 389 4.89 -15.86 14.48
CA ASN A 389 5.00 -17.20 15.08
C ASN A 389 4.62 -17.32 16.56
N ASN A 390 3.36 -16.98 16.89
CA ASN A 390 2.79 -17.08 18.24
C ASN A 390 3.56 -16.23 19.29
N PRO A 391 3.62 -14.91 19.09
CA PRO A 391 4.35 -14.02 19.98
C PRO A 391 3.72 -13.92 21.38
N PRO A 392 4.53 -13.69 22.43
CA PRO A 392 3.99 -13.32 23.73
C PRO A 392 3.19 -12.03 23.59
N ASN A 393 2.04 -11.95 24.24
CA ASN A 393 1.21 -10.77 24.21
C ASN A 393 1.63 -9.82 25.35
N PRO A 394 2.17 -8.62 25.07
CA PRO A 394 2.63 -7.70 26.13
C PRO A 394 1.49 -7.25 27.06
N ALA A 395 0.23 -7.32 26.61
CA ALA A 395 -0.93 -7.08 27.45
C ALA A 395 -1.10 -8.12 28.57
N ASP A 396 -0.49 -9.31 28.45
CA ASP A 396 -0.51 -10.33 29.50
C ASP A 396 0.38 -9.93 30.70
N ALA A 397 1.29 -8.96 30.51
CA ALA A 397 2.07 -8.33 31.57
C ALA A 397 1.34 -7.13 32.21
N ALA A 398 0.11 -6.79 31.79
CA ALA A 398 -0.59 -5.57 32.19
C ALA A 398 -0.90 -5.52 33.70
N ASN A 399 -0.07 -4.75 34.41
CA ASN A 399 -0.30 -4.33 35.78
C ASN A 399 0.15 -2.86 35.91
N GLY A 400 -0.81 -1.95 36.05
CA GLY A 400 -0.59 -0.50 35.91
C GLY A 400 -0.66 0.03 34.47
N PRO A 401 -0.36 1.32 34.25
CA PRO A 401 -0.45 1.94 32.92
C PRO A 401 0.63 1.41 31.96
N GLN A 402 0.23 1.15 30.71
CA GLN A 402 1.09 0.65 29.63
C GLN A 402 0.99 1.51 28.37
N LEU A 403 2.10 1.55 27.63
CA LEU A 403 2.25 2.19 26.33
C LEU A 403 2.73 1.13 25.33
N TYR A 404 2.21 1.12 24.09
CA TYR A 404 2.69 0.19 23.07
C TYR A 404 3.39 0.94 21.95
N ASP A 405 4.71 0.81 21.83
CA ASP A 405 5.44 1.35 20.69
C ASP A 405 5.13 0.51 19.44
N ALA A 406 4.58 1.19 18.45
CA ALA A 406 4.22 0.60 17.19
C ALA A 406 4.95 1.38 16.09
N HIS A 407 6.15 0.91 15.76
CA HIS A 407 7.01 1.48 14.73
C HIS A 407 6.27 1.56 13.39
N LEU A 408 6.63 2.58 12.62
CA LEU A 408 6.16 2.83 11.27
C LEU A 408 7.33 3.33 10.42
N TYR A 409 8.09 2.39 9.88
CA TYR A 409 9.18 2.71 8.98
C TYR A 409 8.63 3.28 7.66
N PHE A 410 8.81 4.58 7.46
CA PHE A 410 8.53 5.26 6.20
C PHE A 410 9.79 5.96 5.70
N SER A 411 10.47 5.36 4.72
CA SER A 411 11.61 5.98 4.07
C SER A 411 11.18 7.10 3.11
N PHE A 412 11.84 8.25 3.21
CA PHE A 412 11.73 9.32 2.24
C PHE A 412 12.23 8.82 0.87
N GLY A 413 11.39 8.86 -0.18
CA GLY A 413 11.77 8.43 -1.54
C GLY A 413 11.54 6.95 -1.88
N GLY A 414 10.99 6.13 -0.97
CA GLY A 414 10.61 4.74 -1.26
C GLY A 414 9.11 4.53 -1.56
N VAL A 415 8.25 5.44 -1.09
CA VAL A 415 6.78 5.31 -1.12
C VAL A 415 6.08 6.65 -1.44
N ALA A 416 6.84 7.75 -1.49
CA ALA A 416 6.38 9.09 -1.81
C ALA A 416 7.52 9.85 -2.50
N ASP A 417 7.19 10.80 -3.36
CA ASP A 417 8.18 11.68 -3.98
C ASP A 417 9.02 12.36 -2.88
N PRO A 418 10.29 12.72 -3.15
CA PRO A 418 11.17 13.37 -2.18
C PRO A 418 10.79 14.85 -1.96
N ASN A 419 9.52 15.11 -1.63
CA ASN A 419 9.02 16.39 -1.19
C ASN A 419 8.06 16.23 0.01
N PRO A 420 8.04 17.21 0.95
CA PRO A 420 7.25 17.12 2.18
C PRO A 420 5.74 16.91 1.97
N ASP A 421 5.18 17.42 0.88
CA ASP A 421 3.74 17.39 0.61
C ASP A 421 3.26 16.01 0.10
N SER A 422 4.09 15.30 -0.66
CA SER A 422 3.86 13.92 -1.10
C SER A 422 3.97 12.98 0.10
N TYR A 423 4.99 13.17 0.94
CA TYR A 423 5.25 12.41 2.15
C TYR A 423 4.12 12.53 3.19
N MET A 424 3.68 13.77 3.48
CA MET A 424 2.56 14.03 4.39
C MET A 424 1.25 13.40 3.92
N ARG A 425 1.01 13.38 2.61
CA ARG A 425 -0.19 12.78 2.03
C ARG A 425 -0.19 11.26 2.11
N THR A 426 0.95 10.62 1.85
CA THR A 426 1.07 9.15 1.93
C THR A 426 0.83 8.67 3.36
N ILE A 427 1.47 9.30 4.36
CA ILE A 427 1.31 8.90 5.77
C ILE A 427 -0.11 9.12 6.28
N CYS A 428 -0.71 10.29 6.01
CA CYS A 428 -2.08 10.60 6.46
C CYS A 428 -3.14 9.67 5.84
N ASN A 429 -2.82 8.99 4.74
CA ASN A 429 -3.76 8.14 4.01
C ASN A 429 -3.60 6.64 4.27
N THR A 430 -2.65 6.23 5.10
CA THR A 430 -2.52 4.84 5.53
C THR A 430 -3.76 4.42 6.33
N ASP A 431 -4.19 3.17 6.18
CA ASP A 431 -5.34 2.61 6.93
C ASP A 431 -5.17 2.79 8.44
N ARG A 432 -3.92 2.75 8.90
CA ARG A 432 -3.54 2.93 10.31
C ARG A 432 -3.74 4.37 10.81
N VAL A 433 -3.48 5.39 9.99
CA VAL A 433 -3.74 6.81 10.32
C VAL A 433 -5.21 7.18 10.09
N LYS A 434 -5.86 6.62 9.06
CA LYS A 434 -7.31 6.80 8.82
C LYS A 434 -8.16 6.17 9.92
N LYS A 435 -7.78 5.02 10.45
CA LYS A 435 -8.43 4.40 11.61
C LYS A 435 -8.24 5.24 12.88
N ALA A 436 -7.05 5.83 13.07
CA ALA A 436 -6.82 6.79 14.16
C ALA A 436 -7.69 8.06 13.98
N TYR A 437 -7.80 8.61 12.77
CA TYR A 437 -8.69 9.73 12.46
C TYR A 437 -10.16 9.43 12.79
N ALA A 438 -10.64 8.21 12.49
CA ALA A 438 -12.00 7.77 12.80
C ALA A 438 -12.28 7.60 14.30
N GLU A 439 -11.23 7.48 15.13
CA GLU A 439 -11.30 7.39 16.60
C GLU A 439 -11.09 8.77 17.27
N ASP A 440 -11.17 9.89 16.52
CA ASP A 440 -10.86 11.28 16.94
C ASP A 440 -9.40 11.47 17.44
N ASN A 441 -8.54 10.57 16.96
CA ASN A 441 -7.14 10.43 17.32
C ASN A 441 -6.24 11.00 16.21
N ASN A 442 -6.27 12.35 16.11
CA ASN A 442 -5.58 13.07 15.04
C ASN A 442 -4.06 13.23 15.29
N PRO A 443 -3.21 12.89 14.31
CA PRO A 443 -1.79 13.27 14.28
C PRO A 443 -1.62 14.76 14.01
N LEU A 444 -0.68 15.40 14.72
CA LEU A 444 -0.14 16.69 14.31
C LEU A 444 1.34 16.48 13.96
N VAL A 445 1.62 16.59 12.66
CA VAL A 445 2.93 16.65 12.00
C VAL A 445 3.69 15.31 11.91
N PHE A 446 3.89 14.83 10.68
CA PHE A 446 4.74 13.70 10.35
C PHE A 446 5.88 14.14 9.45
N GLY A 447 7.10 13.77 9.78
CA GLY A 447 8.14 13.58 8.79
C GLY A 447 8.95 12.37 9.22
N ALA A 448 9.82 11.90 8.32
CA ALA A 448 10.78 10.82 8.48
C ALA A 448 10.65 9.93 9.73
N ASP A 449 10.04 8.77 9.54
CA ASP A 449 9.92 7.66 10.50
C ASP A 449 9.28 8.10 11.83
N ALA A 450 8.01 7.74 12.02
CA ALA A 450 7.23 8.20 13.16
C ALA A 450 6.72 7.02 13.97
N GLN A 451 7.25 6.84 15.16
CA GLN A 451 6.78 5.82 16.09
C GLN A 451 5.40 6.21 16.63
N ARG A 452 4.43 5.30 16.48
CA ARG A 452 3.09 5.46 17.07
C ARG A 452 3.07 4.74 18.39
N HIS A 453 2.89 5.47 19.48
CA HIS A 453 2.61 4.84 20.76
C HIS A 453 1.09 4.64 20.91
N ILE A 454 0.63 3.38 20.86
CA ILE A 454 -0.76 3.00 21.07
C ILE A 454 -0.97 2.82 22.56
N TYR A 455 -1.81 3.68 23.13
CA TYR A 455 -2.27 3.55 24.50
C TYR A 455 -3.43 2.55 24.53
N ALA A 456 -3.55 1.77 25.60
CA ALA A 456 -4.77 1.03 25.93
C ALA A 456 -5.94 1.99 26.30
N GLY A 457 -6.37 2.84 25.35
CA GLY A 457 -7.54 3.72 25.42
C GLY A 457 -7.50 5.04 26.23
N GLN A 458 -6.39 5.76 26.44
CA GLN A 458 -6.37 6.97 27.29
C GLN A 458 -5.49 8.18 26.83
N ALA A 459 -4.48 8.06 25.94
CA ALA A 459 -3.96 9.21 25.16
C ALA A 459 -3.20 8.79 23.90
N ASP A 460 -3.14 9.70 22.93
CA ASP A 460 -2.56 9.44 21.63
C ASP A 460 -1.45 10.40 21.26
N GLY A 461 -0.45 9.94 20.51
CA GLY A 461 0.62 10.81 20.05
C GLY A 461 1.69 10.14 19.20
N TRP A 462 2.67 10.95 18.79
CA TRP A 462 3.67 10.61 17.79
C TRP A 462 5.05 11.10 18.20
N ILE A 463 6.06 10.30 17.86
CA ILE A 463 7.46 10.62 18.06
C ILE A 463 8.17 10.50 16.73
N PHE A 464 8.76 11.59 16.27
CA PHE A 464 9.58 11.62 15.06
C PHE A 464 10.93 10.94 15.34
N TRP A 465 11.44 10.13 14.42
CA TRP A 465 12.57 9.22 14.61
C TRP A 465 13.89 9.89 14.98
N SER A 466 14.15 11.10 14.49
CA SER A 466 15.28 11.88 14.97
C SER A 466 15.06 13.39 14.94
N HIS A 467 15.42 14.03 16.05
CA HIS A 467 15.54 15.48 16.13
C HIS A 467 16.62 16.05 15.17
N LYS A 468 17.75 15.34 15.05
CA LYS A 468 19.02 15.88 14.51
C LYS A 468 19.89 14.79 13.86
N ILE A 469 20.54 15.18 12.77
CA ILE A 469 21.56 14.43 12.03
C ILE A 469 22.68 15.41 11.68
N GLU A 470 23.89 14.90 11.52
CA GLU A 470 25.07 15.72 11.20
C GLU A 470 24.94 16.43 9.86
N GLU A 471 25.34 17.71 9.84
CA GLU A 471 25.27 18.57 8.66
C GLU A 471 26.09 18.04 7.48
N GLY A 472 25.43 17.97 6.32
CA GLY A 472 26.00 17.40 5.10
C GLY A 472 26.12 15.86 5.13
N SER A 473 25.48 15.18 6.07
CA SER A 473 25.17 13.74 5.92
C SER A 473 24.32 13.53 4.67
N PRO A 474 24.57 12.49 3.85
CA PRO A 474 23.74 12.17 2.69
C PRO A 474 22.29 11.84 3.08
N TYR A 475 22.04 11.58 4.37
CA TYR A 475 20.74 11.26 4.95
C TYR A 475 20.01 12.48 5.55
N LEU A 476 20.65 13.65 5.63
CA LEU A 476 20.14 14.82 6.36
C LEU A 476 18.74 15.31 5.94
N PRO A 477 18.37 15.47 4.66
CA PRO A 477 17.03 15.95 4.34
C PRO A 477 15.94 14.90 4.61
N TYR A 478 16.35 13.63 4.75
CA TYR A 478 15.45 12.49 4.81
C TYR A 478 15.09 12.04 6.22
N TRP A 479 15.82 12.48 7.26
CA TRP A 479 15.74 11.88 8.60
C TRP A 479 15.85 12.87 9.79
N SER A 480 16.05 14.17 9.55
CA SER A 480 16.13 15.19 10.63
C SER A 480 14.88 16.07 10.70
N TYR A 481 14.21 16.11 11.87
CA TYR A 481 13.03 16.97 12.10
C TYR A 481 13.30 18.44 11.79
N SER A 482 14.43 18.97 12.28
CA SER A 482 14.79 20.38 12.10
C SER A 482 15.06 20.74 10.64
N ALA A 483 15.66 19.82 9.87
CA ALA A 483 15.90 20.02 8.44
C ALA A 483 14.58 19.96 7.65
N ALA A 484 13.67 19.04 8.00
CA ALA A 484 12.34 18.96 7.39
C ALA A 484 11.54 20.26 7.60
N LEU A 485 11.59 20.85 8.80
CA LEU A 485 10.97 22.16 9.08
C LEU A 485 11.62 23.29 8.28
N LYS A 486 12.96 23.34 8.19
CA LYS A 486 13.68 24.38 7.43
C LYS A 486 13.39 24.30 5.94
N ALA A 487 13.36 23.10 5.36
CA ALA A 487 12.97 22.89 3.96
C ALA A 487 11.54 23.38 3.70
N GLY A 488 10.60 23.11 4.63
CA GLY A 488 9.25 23.67 4.57
C GLY A 488 9.19 25.20 4.77
N SER A 489 10.13 25.81 5.49
CA SER A 489 10.21 27.26 5.73
C SER A 489 10.80 28.05 4.56
N ALA A 490 11.72 27.49 3.78
CA ALA A 490 12.26 28.12 2.57
C ALA A 490 11.18 28.31 1.48
N LEU A 491 10.19 27.41 1.44
CA LEU A 491 8.98 27.55 0.63
C LEU A 491 8.05 28.68 1.10
N ASN A 492 8.13 29.10 2.37
CA ASN A 492 7.36 30.24 2.90
C ASN A 492 7.99 31.62 2.59
N ALA A 493 9.29 31.68 2.24
CA ALA A 493 10.00 32.95 2.04
C ALA A 493 9.78 33.57 0.63
N LEU A 494 9.34 32.78 -0.35
CA LEU A 494 8.94 33.25 -1.69
C LEU A 494 7.44 33.62 -1.75
N GLY A 495 7.01 34.55 -0.90
CA GLY A 495 5.94 35.51 -1.20
C GLY A 495 4.59 34.99 -1.75
N ARG A 496 4.03 33.87 -1.29
CA ARG A 496 2.58 33.58 -1.45
C ARG A 496 1.92 33.32 -0.10
N SER A 497 1.54 34.41 0.56
CA SER A 497 0.71 34.39 1.76
C SER A 497 -0.77 34.30 1.40
N ARG A 498 -1.24 33.09 1.10
CA ARG A 498 -2.59 32.66 1.47
C ARG A 498 -2.50 31.19 1.80
N LEU A 499 -2.87 30.82 3.03
CA LEU A 499 -3.24 29.47 3.39
C LEU A 499 -4.23 28.98 2.32
N MET A 500 -3.76 28.11 1.44
CA MET A 500 -4.65 27.39 0.53
C MET A 500 -5.52 26.51 1.41
N THR A 501 -6.81 26.82 1.44
CA THR A 501 -7.82 25.85 1.83
C THR A 501 -7.69 24.62 0.95
N ALA A 502 -8.30 23.50 1.33
CA ALA A 502 -8.31 22.21 0.60
C ALA A 502 -8.70 22.27 -0.91
N ALA A 503 -9.00 23.46 -1.43
CA ALA A 503 -9.37 23.74 -2.81
C ALA A 503 -8.19 24.10 -3.76
N GLU A 504 -6.94 24.30 -3.31
CA GLU A 504 -5.88 24.83 -4.22
C GLU A 504 -4.53 24.07 -4.21
N SER A 505 -4.50 22.76 -3.89
CA SER A 505 -3.30 21.93 -4.15
C SER A 505 -2.99 21.85 -5.65
N THR A 506 -1.72 22.01 -6.06
CA THR A 506 -1.26 21.86 -7.47
C THR A 506 -0.56 20.54 -7.81
N VAL A 507 -0.66 19.50 -6.96
CA VAL A 507 -1.21 18.25 -7.53
C VAL A 507 -2.69 18.50 -7.45
N ALA A 508 -3.45 18.30 -8.54
CA ALA A 508 -4.90 18.38 -8.47
C ALA A 508 -5.39 17.76 -7.15
N PRO A 509 -6.40 18.34 -6.45
CA PRO A 509 -7.00 17.69 -5.28
C PRO A 509 -7.16 16.19 -5.59
N PRO A 510 -7.06 15.25 -4.62
CA PRO A 510 -7.40 13.86 -4.92
C PRO A 510 -8.70 13.96 -5.68
N ILE A 511 -8.67 13.63 -6.98
CA ILE A 511 -9.83 13.91 -7.81
C ILE A 511 -10.93 13.21 -7.05
N ASP A 512 -11.98 13.95 -6.67
CA ASP A 512 -13.03 13.45 -5.79
C ASP A 512 -13.76 12.39 -6.60
N LYS A 513 -13.13 11.21 -6.62
CA LYS A 513 -13.49 10.07 -7.41
C LYS A 513 -14.57 9.45 -6.58
N LEU A 514 -15.74 9.37 -7.19
CA LEU A 514 -16.87 8.68 -6.64
C LEU A 514 -16.42 7.33 -6.07
N GLY A 515 -16.88 6.99 -4.87
CA GLY A 515 -16.60 5.67 -4.30
C GLY A 515 -17.07 4.56 -5.26
N GLY A 516 -16.58 3.32 -5.09
CA GLY A 516 -16.83 2.24 -6.07
C GLY A 516 -18.30 2.10 -6.50
N TYR A 517 -19.24 1.99 -5.55
CA TYR A 517 -20.67 1.93 -5.87
C TYR A 517 -21.23 3.24 -6.42
N GLU A 518 -20.73 4.38 -5.96
CA GLU A 518 -21.19 5.68 -6.46
C GLU A 518 -20.78 5.89 -7.92
N PHE A 519 -19.57 5.51 -8.29
CA PHE A 519 -19.11 5.49 -9.68
C PHE A 519 -19.98 4.54 -10.52
N TYR A 520 -20.17 3.32 -10.03
CA TYR A 520 -20.96 2.29 -10.70
C TYR A 520 -22.42 2.74 -10.93
N GLU A 521 -23.07 3.33 -9.94
CA GLU A 521 -24.47 3.76 -10.02
C GLU A 521 -24.63 5.09 -10.78
N LYS A 522 -23.83 6.10 -10.46
CA LYS A 522 -24.06 7.47 -10.96
C LYS A 522 -23.45 7.70 -12.34
N VAL A 523 -22.27 7.13 -12.63
CA VAL A 523 -21.57 7.33 -13.91
C VAL A 523 -21.88 6.19 -14.85
N LEU A 524 -21.65 4.95 -14.43
CA LEU A 524 -21.86 3.79 -15.31
C LEU A 524 -23.33 3.38 -15.44
N LYS A 525 -24.22 3.87 -14.57
CA LYS A 525 -25.66 3.53 -14.52
C LYS A 525 -25.96 2.07 -14.18
N SER A 526 -25.18 1.53 -13.25
CA SER A 526 -25.30 0.17 -12.71
C SER A 526 -25.32 -0.92 -13.80
N PRO A 527 -24.31 -0.98 -14.69
CA PRO A 527 -24.30 -1.94 -15.78
C PRO A 527 -24.24 -3.36 -15.24
N LYS A 528 -25.15 -4.20 -15.71
CA LYS A 528 -25.16 -5.66 -15.47
C LYS A 528 -24.52 -6.42 -16.62
N TYR A 529 -24.52 -5.86 -17.81
CA TYR A 529 -24.13 -6.54 -19.05
C TYR A 529 -22.83 -5.95 -19.60
N VAL A 530 -21.72 -6.65 -19.36
CA VAL A 530 -20.37 -6.14 -19.63
C VAL A 530 -19.68 -6.95 -20.73
N VAL A 531 -19.16 -6.27 -21.75
CA VAL A 531 -18.31 -6.89 -22.79
C VAL A 531 -16.86 -6.88 -22.30
N ALA A 532 -16.24 -8.06 -22.28
CA ALA A 532 -14.89 -8.25 -21.77
C ALA A 532 -13.81 -7.64 -22.67
N PRO A 533 -12.64 -7.29 -22.11
CA PRO A 533 -11.46 -6.98 -22.89
C PRO A 533 -10.94 -8.25 -23.58
N MET A 534 -10.80 -8.19 -24.90
CA MET A 534 -10.33 -9.28 -25.75
C MET A 534 -9.32 -8.72 -26.77
N VAL A 535 -8.09 -9.20 -26.71
CA VAL A 535 -6.99 -8.79 -27.63
C VAL A 535 -7.46 -8.98 -29.07
N ASP A 536 -7.40 -7.91 -29.87
CA ASP A 536 -7.81 -7.85 -31.28
C ASP A 536 -9.25 -8.31 -31.58
N GLN A 537 -10.14 -8.30 -30.57
CA GLN A 537 -11.51 -8.80 -30.70
C GLN A 537 -12.57 -7.96 -29.95
N SER A 538 -12.16 -6.88 -29.30
CA SER A 538 -13.07 -5.95 -28.60
C SER A 538 -12.83 -4.50 -29.06
N GLU A 539 -12.45 -4.36 -30.32
CA GLU A 539 -12.25 -3.09 -31.01
C GLU A 539 -13.55 -2.31 -31.18
N LEU A 540 -13.44 -1.02 -31.51
CA LEU A 540 -14.57 -0.08 -31.54
C LEU A 540 -15.80 -0.60 -32.29
N ALA A 541 -15.62 -1.16 -33.49
CA ALA A 541 -16.73 -1.69 -34.28
C ALA A 541 -17.51 -2.79 -33.56
N TRP A 542 -16.81 -3.70 -32.88
CA TRP A 542 -17.43 -4.74 -32.08
C TRP A 542 -18.15 -4.18 -30.85
N ARG A 543 -17.53 -3.21 -30.15
CA ARG A 543 -18.16 -2.56 -28.99
C ARG A 543 -19.47 -1.86 -29.39
N VAL A 544 -19.47 -1.15 -30.51
CA VAL A 544 -20.67 -0.49 -31.06
C VAL A 544 -21.75 -1.53 -31.42
N LEU A 545 -21.37 -2.65 -32.04
CA LEU A 545 -22.32 -3.72 -32.34
C LEU A 545 -22.93 -4.31 -31.08
N SER A 546 -22.12 -4.70 -30.09
CA SER A 546 -22.62 -5.28 -28.84
C SER A 546 -23.51 -4.31 -28.06
N ARG A 547 -23.24 -3.00 -28.11
CA ARG A 547 -24.11 -1.97 -27.49
C ARG A 547 -25.49 -1.86 -28.12
N LYS A 548 -25.60 -2.04 -29.45
CA LYS A 548 -26.92 -2.14 -30.10
C LYS A 548 -27.76 -3.29 -29.57
N TYR A 549 -27.11 -4.26 -28.94
CA TYR A 549 -27.73 -5.44 -28.36
C TYR A 549 -27.55 -5.53 -26.84
N ASP A 550 -27.83 -4.41 -26.16
CA ASP A 550 -27.92 -4.28 -24.70
C ASP A 550 -26.62 -4.48 -23.92
N ALA A 551 -25.44 -4.50 -24.56
CA ALA A 551 -24.20 -4.30 -23.79
C ALA A 551 -24.20 -2.90 -23.17
N GLN A 552 -24.13 -2.84 -21.84
CA GLN A 552 -24.22 -1.60 -21.08
C GLN A 552 -22.84 -1.00 -20.83
N LEU A 553 -21.82 -1.84 -20.69
CA LEU A 553 -20.43 -1.45 -20.46
C LEU A 553 -19.52 -2.29 -21.37
N ALA A 554 -18.47 -1.69 -21.91
CA ALA A 554 -17.49 -2.39 -22.72
C ALA A 554 -16.08 -1.98 -22.31
N TYR A 555 -15.15 -2.92 -22.53
CA TYR A 555 -13.72 -2.69 -22.34
C TYR A 555 -13.01 -2.66 -23.70
N THR A 556 -11.93 -1.91 -23.80
CA THR A 556 -11.03 -1.99 -24.96
C THR A 556 -10.32 -3.34 -25.01
N PRO A 557 -9.64 -3.67 -26.13
CA PRO A 557 -8.60 -4.69 -26.11
C PRO A 557 -7.53 -4.36 -25.06
N MET A 558 -6.79 -5.38 -24.63
CA MET A 558 -5.67 -5.19 -23.70
C MET A 558 -4.52 -4.47 -24.40
N ILE A 559 -4.20 -3.25 -23.97
CA ILE A 559 -3.14 -2.39 -24.54
C ILE A 559 -1.86 -2.54 -23.72
N ASN A 560 -0.71 -2.74 -24.38
CA ASN A 560 0.57 -2.81 -23.67
C ASN A 560 1.06 -1.40 -23.28
N ALA A 561 1.08 -1.11 -21.98
CA ALA A 561 1.44 0.21 -21.46
C ALA A 561 2.87 0.63 -21.85
N LYS A 562 3.84 -0.28 -21.75
CA LYS A 562 5.22 0.03 -22.17
C LYS A 562 5.30 0.43 -23.64
N MET A 563 4.49 -0.18 -24.50
CA MET A 563 4.43 0.15 -25.93
C MET A 563 3.68 1.45 -26.21
N PHE A 564 2.68 1.78 -25.39
CA PHE A 564 1.82 2.95 -25.51
C PHE A 564 2.45 4.22 -24.92
N ALA A 565 3.35 4.11 -23.95
CA ALA A 565 4.09 5.22 -23.35
C ALA A 565 5.05 5.92 -24.35
N GLY A 566 5.22 7.24 -24.20
CA GLY A 566 6.17 8.07 -24.93
C GLY A 566 5.65 8.70 -26.24
N ASN A 567 6.09 9.93 -26.52
CA ASN A 567 5.75 10.70 -27.73
C ASN A 567 6.31 10.09 -29.05
N HIS A 568 7.28 9.18 -29.00
CA HIS A 568 7.98 8.63 -30.18
C HIS A 568 7.26 7.41 -30.79
N ARG A 569 6.09 7.02 -30.27
CA ARG A 569 5.36 5.81 -30.68
C ARG A 569 3.92 6.08 -31.14
N ARG A 570 3.66 7.25 -31.73
CA ARG A 570 2.31 7.66 -32.24
C ARG A 570 1.60 6.56 -33.04
N GLY A 571 2.32 5.80 -33.87
CA GLY A 571 1.71 4.72 -34.65
C GLY A 571 1.15 3.56 -33.82
N TYR A 572 1.71 3.26 -32.63
CA TYR A 572 1.14 2.26 -31.74
C TYR A 572 -0.08 2.80 -30.99
N GLN A 573 -0.04 4.06 -30.55
CA GLN A 573 -1.18 4.72 -29.91
C GLN A 573 -2.38 4.79 -30.88
N GLU A 574 -2.17 5.33 -32.08
CA GLU A 574 -3.22 5.46 -33.11
C GLU A 574 -3.84 4.13 -33.55
N LEU A 575 -3.06 3.03 -33.46
CA LEU A 575 -3.52 1.68 -33.81
C LEU A 575 -4.36 1.03 -32.69
N ASN A 576 -4.04 1.31 -31.43
CA ASN A 576 -4.65 0.63 -30.28
C ASN A 576 -5.69 1.49 -29.54
N PHE A 577 -5.64 2.81 -29.70
CA PHE A 577 -6.62 3.77 -29.21
C PHE A 577 -6.56 5.09 -30.01
N ASN A 578 -7.40 5.22 -31.03
CA ASN A 578 -7.38 6.36 -31.96
C ASN A 578 -8.15 7.58 -31.42
N ILE A 579 -7.43 8.48 -30.76
CA ILE A 579 -8.00 9.73 -30.24
C ILE A 579 -8.35 10.72 -31.37
N ALA A 580 -7.53 10.77 -32.42
CA ALA A 580 -7.62 11.80 -33.46
C ALA A 580 -8.96 11.80 -34.22
N ASN A 581 -9.57 10.62 -34.41
CA ASN A 581 -10.87 10.49 -35.05
C ASN A 581 -12.06 10.78 -34.13
N GLY A 582 -11.85 10.80 -32.81
CA GLY A 582 -12.85 11.12 -31.79
C GLY A 582 -13.95 10.07 -31.60
N GLU A 583 -13.82 8.88 -32.20
CA GLU A 583 -14.84 7.82 -32.10
C GLU A 583 -14.57 6.86 -30.93
N GLU A 584 -13.32 6.51 -30.67
CA GLU A 584 -12.96 5.73 -29.47
C GLU A 584 -13.09 6.60 -28.23
N GLY A 585 -13.90 6.17 -27.28
CA GLY A 585 -14.29 7.01 -26.15
C GLY A 585 -15.31 8.12 -26.47
N GLY A 586 -15.88 8.10 -27.67
CA GLY A 586 -16.95 9.02 -28.11
C GLY A 586 -18.34 8.56 -27.67
N GLU A 587 -19.38 9.28 -28.10
CA GLU A 587 -20.77 9.06 -27.68
C GLU A 587 -21.27 7.62 -27.94
N LEU A 588 -20.88 7.02 -29.07
CA LEU A 588 -21.26 5.66 -29.45
C LEU A 588 -20.51 4.57 -28.68
N ASP A 589 -19.41 4.92 -28.01
CA ASP A 589 -18.50 3.96 -27.40
C ASP A 589 -18.54 3.99 -25.86
N ARG A 590 -19.18 5.00 -25.26
CA ARG A 590 -19.32 5.16 -23.80
C ARG A 590 -20.59 4.50 -23.24
N PRO A 591 -20.58 4.01 -21.98
CA PRO A 591 -19.47 4.07 -21.02
C PRO A 591 -18.36 3.06 -21.31
N LEU A 592 -17.10 3.50 -21.36
CA LEU A 592 -15.93 2.73 -21.80
C LEU A 592 -14.88 2.61 -20.70
N ILE A 593 -14.30 1.41 -20.56
CA ILE A 593 -13.13 1.19 -19.71
C ILE A 593 -11.92 0.78 -20.56
N VAL A 594 -10.82 1.53 -20.47
CA VAL A 594 -9.60 1.25 -21.23
C VAL A 594 -8.69 0.34 -20.42
N GLN A 595 -8.37 -0.85 -20.94
CA GLN A 595 -7.53 -1.82 -20.23
C GLN A 595 -6.08 -1.78 -20.68
N PHE A 596 -5.17 -1.65 -19.73
CA PHE A 596 -3.72 -1.79 -19.93
C PHE A 596 -3.16 -3.08 -19.35
N CYS A 597 -2.01 -3.51 -19.88
CA CYS A 597 -1.11 -4.46 -19.24
C CYS A 597 0.31 -3.89 -19.14
N GLY A 598 1.02 -4.26 -18.09
CA GLY A 598 2.38 -3.81 -17.82
C GLY A 598 2.81 -4.17 -16.41
N ASN A 599 4.08 -3.95 -16.12
CA ASN A 599 4.72 -4.24 -14.85
C ASN A 599 5.60 -3.08 -14.35
N ASP A 600 5.51 -1.94 -15.01
CA ASP A 600 6.23 -0.72 -14.68
C ASP A 600 5.19 0.37 -14.38
N PRO A 601 5.10 0.85 -13.12
CA PRO A 601 4.12 1.86 -12.70
C PRO A 601 4.14 3.14 -13.54
N GLU A 602 5.32 3.54 -14.02
CA GLU A 602 5.52 4.86 -14.62
C GLU A 602 5.07 4.85 -16.08
N ASN A 603 5.45 3.80 -16.82
CA ASN A 603 4.93 3.57 -18.18
C ASN A 603 3.41 3.36 -18.17
N LEU A 604 2.88 2.71 -17.13
CA LEU A 604 1.45 2.52 -16.95
C LEU A 604 0.73 3.85 -16.74
N LEU A 605 1.25 4.71 -15.84
CA LEU A 605 0.70 6.04 -15.61
C LEU A 605 0.76 6.92 -16.85
N GLU A 606 1.92 6.98 -17.53
CA GLU A 606 2.08 7.77 -18.75
C GLU A 606 1.06 7.38 -19.81
N SER A 607 0.85 6.07 -20.01
CA SER A 607 -0.14 5.56 -20.96
C SER A 607 -1.57 5.90 -20.56
N ALA A 608 -1.89 5.77 -19.27
CA ALA A 608 -3.22 6.03 -18.77
C ALA A 608 -3.59 7.52 -18.82
N LEU A 609 -2.62 8.42 -18.63
CA LEU A 609 -2.83 9.87 -18.75
C LEU A 609 -3.24 10.29 -20.16
N VAL A 610 -2.78 9.59 -21.20
CA VAL A 610 -3.13 9.86 -22.61
C VAL A 610 -4.62 9.57 -22.88
N VAL A 611 -5.20 8.54 -22.25
CA VAL A 611 -6.58 8.11 -22.52
C VAL A 611 -7.60 8.62 -21.49
N GLN A 612 -7.16 9.25 -20.40
CA GLN A 612 -8.01 9.56 -19.24
C GLN A 612 -9.27 10.38 -19.60
N ASP A 613 -9.16 11.32 -20.54
CA ASP A 613 -10.29 12.20 -20.93
C ASP A 613 -11.20 11.53 -21.98
N HIS A 614 -10.82 10.35 -22.46
CA HIS A 614 -11.50 9.57 -23.50
C HIS A 614 -12.08 8.25 -22.97
N CYS A 615 -12.14 8.06 -21.65
CA CYS A 615 -12.74 6.87 -21.05
C CYS A 615 -13.41 7.20 -19.71
N ASP A 616 -14.21 6.28 -19.20
CA ASP A 616 -14.92 6.42 -17.92
C ASP A 616 -14.17 5.75 -16.77
N ALA A 617 -13.25 4.82 -17.07
CA ALA A 617 -12.25 4.29 -16.15
C ALA A 617 -11.05 3.70 -16.90
N VAL A 618 -9.95 3.51 -16.18
CA VAL A 618 -8.79 2.73 -16.64
C VAL A 618 -8.70 1.41 -15.87
N ASP A 619 -8.52 0.31 -16.57
CA ASP A 619 -8.39 -1.04 -15.99
C ASP A 619 -6.96 -1.59 -16.12
N ILE A 620 -6.56 -2.41 -15.16
CA ILE A 620 -5.31 -3.16 -15.22
C ILE A 620 -5.59 -4.66 -15.35
N ASN A 621 -4.95 -5.28 -16.34
CA ASN A 621 -5.02 -6.72 -16.56
C ASN A 621 -4.07 -7.49 -15.64
N PHE A 622 -4.65 -8.25 -14.70
CA PHE A 622 -3.98 -9.26 -13.86
C PHE A 622 -4.45 -10.68 -14.18
N GLY A 623 -5.07 -10.90 -15.35
CA GLY A 623 -5.78 -12.14 -15.66
C GLY A 623 -5.29 -12.90 -16.90
N CYS A 624 -4.48 -12.27 -17.77
CA CYS A 624 -4.02 -12.89 -19.01
C CYS A 624 -2.97 -13.99 -18.74
N PRO A 625 -3.23 -15.26 -19.10
CA PRO A 625 -2.30 -16.36 -18.86
C PRO A 625 -1.47 -16.73 -20.09
N GLN A 626 -1.47 -15.91 -21.14
CA GLN A 626 -0.79 -16.20 -22.40
C GLN A 626 0.73 -16.15 -22.27
N ASP A 627 1.45 -16.87 -23.15
CA ASP A 627 2.91 -16.95 -23.08
C ASP A 627 3.60 -15.60 -23.33
N ILE A 628 2.97 -14.70 -24.09
CA ILE A 628 3.47 -13.32 -24.27
C ILE A 628 3.41 -12.56 -22.94
N ALA A 629 2.34 -12.74 -22.15
CA ALA A 629 2.22 -12.17 -20.80
C ALA A 629 3.26 -12.76 -19.84
N LYS A 630 3.56 -14.06 -19.98
CA LYS A 630 4.65 -14.71 -19.23
C LYS A 630 6.01 -14.08 -19.54
N LYS A 631 6.33 -13.93 -20.83
CA LYS A 631 7.60 -13.37 -21.30
C LYS A 631 7.76 -11.90 -20.91
N GLY A 632 6.68 -11.13 -20.99
CA GLY A 632 6.66 -9.71 -20.60
C GLY A 632 6.45 -9.46 -19.10
N HIS A 633 6.26 -10.51 -18.31
CA HIS A 633 5.98 -10.47 -16.88
C HIS A 633 4.80 -9.54 -16.51
N TYR A 634 3.65 -9.73 -17.15
CA TYR A 634 2.40 -9.02 -16.84
C TYR A 634 1.21 -10.00 -16.81
N GLY A 635 -0.02 -9.52 -16.60
CA GLY A 635 -1.21 -10.36 -16.57
C GLY A 635 -1.23 -11.25 -15.32
N SER A 636 -1.65 -12.51 -15.45
CA SER A 636 -1.74 -13.44 -14.30
C SER A 636 -0.37 -13.86 -13.74
N PHE A 637 0.73 -13.42 -14.34
CA PHE A 637 2.07 -13.65 -13.79
C PHE A 637 2.46 -12.63 -12.71
N LEU A 638 1.70 -11.54 -12.58
CA LEU A 638 1.83 -10.58 -11.47
C LEU A 638 1.09 -11.02 -10.21
N GLN A 639 0.22 -12.04 -10.30
CA GLN A 639 -0.56 -12.50 -9.13
C GLN A 639 0.32 -13.03 -7.98
N ASP A 640 1.59 -13.32 -8.26
CA ASP A 640 2.58 -13.79 -7.29
C ASP A 640 3.36 -12.62 -6.63
N ASP A 641 3.25 -11.39 -7.15
CA ASP A 641 3.92 -10.17 -6.65
C ASP A 641 2.87 -9.11 -6.25
N TRP A 642 2.40 -9.23 -5.01
CA TRP A 642 1.29 -8.40 -4.51
C TRP A 642 1.70 -6.94 -4.31
N ASP A 643 2.97 -6.69 -3.99
CA ASP A 643 3.49 -5.33 -3.81
C ASP A 643 3.52 -4.58 -5.14
N LEU A 644 3.95 -5.23 -6.22
CA LEU A 644 3.90 -4.63 -7.54
C LEU A 644 2.46 -4.39 -8.01
N VAL A 645 1.55 -5.34 -7.80
CA VAL A 645 0.12 -5.17 -8.12
C VAL A 645 -0.47 -3.97 -7.37
N TYR A 646 -0.16 -3.84 -6.08
CA TYR A 646 -0.57 -2.69 -5.28
C TYR A 646 -0.04 -1.38 -5.88
N LYS A 647 1.25 -1.31 -6.19
CA LYS A 647 1.89 -0.11 -6.77
C LYS A 647 1.24 0.28 -8.11
N LEU A 648 1.00 -0.68 -9.00
CA LEU A 648 0.38 -0.44 -10.32
C LEU A 648 -1.04 0.13 -10.19
N ILE A 649 -1.87 -0.39 -9.28
CA ILE A 649 -3.22 0.16 -9.03
C ILE A 649 -3.12 1.53 -8.38
N ASN A 650 -2.29 1.66 -7.35
CA ASN A 650 -2.24 2.84 -6.51
C ASN A 650 -1.73 4.08 -7.26
N ILE A 651 -0.73 3.92 -8.13
CA ILE A 651 -0.23 5.04 -8.93
C ILE A 651 -1.31 5.60 -9.87
N LEU A 652 -2.10 4.73 -10.51
CA LEU A 652 -3.21 5.18 -11.35
C LEU A 652 -4.32 5.82 -10.52
N HIS A 653 -4.65 5.21 -9.38
CA HIS A 653 -5.74 5.69 -8.52
C HIS A 653 -5.45 7.11 -8.02
N THR A 654 -4.20 7.39 -7.67
CA THR A 654 -3.78 8.68 -7.13
C THR A 654 -3.58 9.77 -8.18
N ASN A 655 -3.27 9.42 -9.44
CA ASN A 655 -2.88 10.40 -10.46
C ASN A 655 -3.91 10.61 -11.58
N LEU A 656 -4.77 9.64 -11.89
CA LEU A 656 -5.79 9.80 -12.94
C LEU A 656 -7.00 10.58 -12.44
N LYS A 657 -7.73 11.29 -13.31
CA LYS A 657 -9.05 11.86 -12.99
C LYS A 657 -10.16 10.83 -13.00
N VAL A 658 -10.02 9.80 -13.82
CA VAL A 658 -10.99 8.71 -13.95
C VAL A 658 -10.74 7.59 -12.94
N PRO A 659 -11.79 6.84 -12.57
CA PRO A 659 -11.67 5.65 -11.74
C PRO A 659 -10.70 4.60 -12.27
N VAL A 660 -10.19 3.78 -11.34
CA VAL A 660 -9.32 2.64 -11.66
C VAL A 660 -10.04 1.34 -11.35
N THR A 661 -9.99 0.38 -12.28
CA THR A 661 -10.54 -0.97 -12.09
C THR A 661 -9.45 -2.03 -12.27
N ALA A 662 -9.71 -3.24 -11.81
CA ALA A 662 -8.76 -4.34 -11.98
C ALA A 662 -9.48 -5.63 -12.38
N LYS A 663 -8.95 -6.35 -13.38
CA LYS A 663 -9.45 -7.68 -13.79
C LYS A 663 -8.43 -8.76 -13.46
N PHE A 664 -8.82 -9.75 -12.66
CA PHE A 664 -7.91 -10.79 -12.15
C PHE A 664 -8.48 -12.20 -12.26
N ARG A 665 -7.63 -13.21 -12.00
CA ARG A 665 -7.97 -14.63 -11.92
C ARG A 665 -7.85 -15.14 -10.47
N ILE A 666 -8.64 -16.14 -10.11
CA ILE A 666 -8.62 -16.73 -8.77
C ILE A 666 -7.37 -17.59 -8.52
N PHE A 667 -7.04 -17.79 -7.24
CA PHE A 667 -6.12 -18.84 -6.80
C PHE A 667 -6.89 -20.15 -6.56
N PRO A 668 -6.19 -21.30 -6.45
CA PRO A 668 -6.81 -22.54 -5.96
C PRO A 668 -7.39 -22.40 -4.55
N ASP A 669 -6.79 -21.56 -3.70
CA ASP A 669 -7.24 -21.29 -2.34
C ASP A 669 -8.17 -20.07 -2.28
N VAL A 670 -9.36 -20.26 -1.70
CA VAL A 670 -10.40 -19.22 -1.61
C VAL A 670 -9.95 -18.04 -0.74
N ASN A 671 -9.29 -18.30 0.39
CA ASN A 671 -8.87 -17.24 1.31
C ASN A 671 -7.82 -16.34 0.65
N LYS A 672 -6.85 -16.94 -0.06
CA LYS A 672 -5.84 -16.21 -0.83
C LYS A 672 -6.49 -15.36 -1.93
N THR A 673 -7.48 -15.89 -2.65
CA THR A 673 -8.28 -15.13 -3.63
C THR A 673 -8.95 -13.91 -2.99
N VAL A 674 -9.59 -14.08 -1.83
CA VAL A 674 -10.28 -13.00 -1.11
C VAL A 674 -9.30 -11.93 -0.62
N GLU A 675 -8.17 -12.33 -0.01
CA GLU A 675 -7.17 -11.38 0.47
C GLU A 675 -6.47 -10.62 -0.68
N TYR A 676 -6.27 -11.28 -1.82
CA TYR A 676 -5.75 -10.64 -3.02
C TYR A 676 -6.72 -9.56 -3.54
N ALA A 677 -8.02 -9.88 -3.57
CA ALA A 677 -9.04 -8.92 -3.98
C ALA A 677 -9.18 -7.74 -3.00
N LYS A 678 -9.09 -7.98 -1.68
CA LYS A 678 -9.05 -6.91 -0.67
C LYS A 678 -7.82 -6.03 -0.80
N MET A 679 -6.67 -6.60 -1.19
CA MET A 679 -5.47 -5.81 -1.48
C MET A 679 -5.70 -4.88 -2.66
N MET A 680 -6.34 -5.33 -3.74
CA MET A 680 -6.69 -4.46 -4.88
C MET A 680 -7.64 -3.33 -4.48
N GLU A 681 -8.65 -3.62 -3.64
CA GLU A 681 -9.55 -2.61 -3.07
C GLU A 681 -8.76 -1.57 -2.25
N ARG A 682 -7.87 -2.01 -1.35
CA ARG A 682 -6.99 -1.11 -0.58
C ARG A 682 -6.04 -0.30 -1.45
N ALA A 683 -5.56 -0.87 -2.56
CA ALA A 683 -4.68 -0.18 -3.51
C ALA A 683 -5.39 0.96 -4.24
N GLY A 684 -6.72 0.94 -4.31
CA GLY A 684 -7.55 2.00 -4.91
C GLY A 684 -8.39 1.55 -6.10
N ALA A 685 -8.51 0.25 -6.37
CA ALA A 685 -9.47 -0.23 -7.36
C ALA A 685 -10.90 0.07 -6.91
N GLN A 686 -11.69 0.71 -7.76
CA GLN A 686 -13.09 1.09 -7.50
C GLN A 686 -14.08 0.06 -8.01
N ILE A 687 -13.68 -0.82 -8.94
CA ILE A 687 -14.41 -2.02 -9.36
C ILE A 687 -13.37 -3.12 -9.60
N VAL A 688 -13.69 -4.35 -9.21
CA VAL A 688 -12.88 -5.51 -9.60
C VAL A 688 -13.69 -6.48 -10.45
N THR A 689 -13.06 -7.06 -11.47
CA THR A 689 -13.64 -8.16 -12.25
C THR A 689 -12.93 -9.45 -11.87
N CYS A 690 -13.68 -10.39 -11.30
CA CYS A 690 -13.15 -11.69 -10.88
C CYS A 690 -13.45 -12.74 -11.95
N HIS A 691 -12.41 -13.25 -12.61
CA HIS A 691 -12.52 -14.43 -13.45
C HIS A 691 -12.37 -15.67 -12.58
N GLY A 692 -13.44 -16.46 -12.45
CA GLY A 692 -13.50 -17.68 -11.65
C GLY A 692 -12.62 -18.85 -12.15
N ARG A 693 -11.56 -18.61 -12.89
CA ARG A 693 -10.59 -19.63 -13.31
C ARG A 693 -9.20 -19.28 -12.82
N THR A 694 -8.41 -20.28 -12.47
CA THR A 694 -6.98 -20.12 -12.16
C THR A 694 -6.17 -19.80 -13.41
N ARG A 695 -4.92 -19.36 -13.24
CA ARG A 695 -3.99 -19.12 -14.35
C ARG A 695 -3.77 -20.37 -15.21
N GLU A 696 -3.71 -21.54 -14.58
CA GLU A 696 -3.42 -22.83 -15.21
C GLU A 696 -4.61 -23.37 -16.02
N GLN A 697 -5.83 -22.91 -15.70
CA GLN A 697 -7.06 -23.20 -16.46
C GLN A 697 -7.11 -22.39 -17.76
N ARG A 698 -6.33 -22.84 -18.75
CA ARG A 698 -6.22 -22.26 -20.11
C ARG A 698 -6.16 -23.36 -21.19
N GLY A 699 -6.47 -22.99 -22.44
CA GLY A 699 -6.37 -23.91 -23.59
C GLY A 699 -7.32 -25.11 -23.47
N THR A 700 -6.80 -26.32 -23.70
CA THR A 700 -7.57 -27.58 -23.53
C THR A 700 -7.99 -27.83 -22.08
N ASN A 701 -7.33 -27.19 -21.11
CA ASN A 701 -7.56 -27.37 -19.67
C ASN A 701 -8.42 -26.24 -19.07
N THR A 702 -9.20 -25.53 -19.89
CA THR A 702 -9.96 -24.34 -19.47
C THR A 702 -10.97 -24.64 -18.36
N GLY A 703 -11.66 -25.77 -18.40
CA GLY A 703 -12.64 -26.16 -17.37
C GLY A 703 -13.77 -25.15 -17.11
N LEU A 704 -14.56 -25.38 -16.06
CA LEU A 704 -15.61 -24.47 -15.60
C LEU A 704 -15.03 -23.38 -14.69
N ALA A 705 -15.64 -22.20 -14.73
CA ALA A 705 -15.37 -21.14 -13.78
C ALA A 705 -16.07 -21.43 -12.44
N ASP A 706 -15.36 -21.22 -11.34
CA ASP A 706 -15.83 -21.38 -9.98
C ASP A 706 -16.57 -20.12 -9.51
N TRP A 707 -17.89 -20.14 -9.65
CA TRP A 707 -18.76 -19.07 -9.16
C TRP A 707 -18.80 -18.96 -7.64
N THR A 708 -18.46 -20.03 -6.90
CA THR A 708 -18.46 -19.98 -5.43
C THR A 708 -17.36 -19.08 -4.88
N GLN A 709 -16.19 -19.05 -5.53
CA GLN A 709 -15.11 -18.12 -5.20
C GLN A 709 -15.45 -16.68 -5.58
N ILE A 710 -16.13 -16.47 -6.72
CA ILE A 710 -16.62 -15.13 -7.09
C ILE A 710 -17.60 -14.62 -6.00
N ALA A 711 -18.50 -15.48 -5.51
CA ALA A 711 -19.40 -15.14 -4.41
C ALA A 711 -18.65 -14.81 -3.11
N ALA A 712 -17.56 -15.52 -2.81
CA ALA A 712 -16.71 -15.23 -1.66
C ALA A 712 -16.04 -13.85 -1.77
N VAL A 713 -15.49 -13.50 -2.94
CA VAL A 713 -14.93 -12.17 -3.21
C VAL A 713 -16.00 -11.10 -3.06
N LYS A 714 -17.17 -11.28 -3.68
CA LYS A 714 -18.28 -10.32 -3.60
C LYS A 714 -18.73 -10.03 -2.17
N ARG A 715 -18.82 -11.04 -1.31
CA ARG A 715 -19.18 -10.87 0.11
C ARG A 715 -18.12 -10.14 0.92
N ALA A 716 -16.85 -10.21 0.50
CA ALA A 716 -15.73 -9.66 1.25
C ALA A 716 -15.44 -8.18 0.94
N LEU A 717 -15.76 -7.72 -0.26
CA LEU A 717 -15.44 -6.38 -0.74
C LEU A 717 -16.59 -5.38 -0.53
N LYS A 718 -16.24 -4.09 -0.43
CA LYS A 718 -17.16 -2.95 -0.34
C LYS A 718 -17.26 -2.15 -1.63
N ILE A 719 -16.63 -2.64 -2.70
CA ILE A 719 -16.71 -2.12 -4.06
C ILE A 719 -17.50 -3.08 -4.97
N PRO A 720 -18.02 -2.62 -6.12
CA PRO A 720 -18.64 -3.48 -7.11
C PRO A 720 -17.70 -4.57 -7.62
N VAL A 721 -18.28 -5.75 -7.88
CA VAL A 721 -17.60 -6.92 -8.42
C VAL A 721 -18.34 -7.40 -9.66
N PHE A 722 -17.62 -7.52 -10.77
CA PHE A 722 -18.12 -8.19 -11.97
C PHE A 722 -17.69 -9.66 -12.00
N ALA A 723 -18.65 -10.55 -12.22
CA ALA A 723 -18.41 -11.97 -12.41
C ALA A 723 -17.98 -12.24 -13.86
N ASN A 724 -16.92 -13.03 -14.06
CA ASN A 724 -16.47 -13.42 -15.40
C ASN A 724 -16.21 -14.94 -15.48
N GLY A 725 -16.69 -15.54 -16.57
CA GLY A 725 -16.55 -16.97 -16.85
C GLY A 725 -17.91 -17.69 -16.85
N ASN A 726 -18.11 -18.55 -17.85
CA ASN A 726 -19.32 -19.37 -18.05
C ASN A 726 -20.62 -18.59 -18.34
N ILE A 727 -20.52 -17.45 -19.04
CA ILE A 727 -21.69 -16.67 -19.51
C ILE A 727 -21.84 -16.88 -21.03
N LEU A 728 -22.49 -17.97 -21.43
CA LEU A 728 -22.61 -18.40 -22.84
C LEU A 728 -23.99 -18.12 -23.42
N TYR A 729 -25.02 -18.23 -22.59
CA TYR A 729 -26.42 -18.04 -22.96
C TYR A 729 -27.05 -16.90 -22.15
N PRO A 730 -28.15 -16.30 -22.63
CA PRO A 730 -28.89 -15.30 -21.87
C PRO A 730 -29.31 -15.79 -20.47
N GLU A 731 -29.63 -17.07 -20.33
CA GLU A 731 -30.03 -17.68 -19.05
C GLU A 731 -28.88 -17.74 -18.04
N ASP A 732 -27.63 -17.88 -18.52
CA ASP A 732 -26.43 -17.91 -17.66
C ASP A 732 -26.22 -16.58 -16.94
N VAL A 733 -26.70 -15.48 -17.52
CA VAL A 733 -26.58 -14.14 -16.94
C VAL A 733 -27.29 -14.08 -15.59
N ASN A 734 -28.58 -14.47 -15.56
CA ASN A 734 -29.37 -14.46 -14.34
C ASN A 734 -28.86 -15.52 -13.34
N ALA A 735 -28.56 -16.72 -13.83
CA ALA A 735 -28.03 -17.80 -12.98
C ALA A 735 -26.71 -17.39 -12.29
N CYS A 736 -25.80 -16.71 -13.01
CA CYS A 736 -24.55 -16.24 -12.44
C CYS A 736 -24.77 -15.12 -11.41
N LEU A 737 -25.62 -14.14 -11.70
CA LEU A 737 -25.94 -13.06 -10.76
C LEU A 737 -26.57 -13.60 -9.47
N GLU A 738 -27.50 -14.54 -9.57
CA GLU A 738 -28.13 -15.20 -8.42
C GLU A 738 -27.12 -16.01 -7.60
N ALA A 739 -26.25 -16.79 -8.26
CA ALA A 739 -25.28 -17.64 -7.57
C ALA A 739 -24.14 -16.85 -6.91
N THR A 740 -23.71 -15.74 -7.52
CA THR A 740 -22.55 -14.97 -7.07
C THR A 740 -22.90 -13.74 -6.24
N GLY A 741 -24.09 -13.17 -6.42
CA GLY A 741 -24.45 -11.86 -5.91
C GLY A 741 -23.65 -10.71 -6.54
N ALA A 742 -22.91 -10.96 -7.63
CA ALA A 742 -22.11 -9.94 -8.33
C ALA A 742 -22.99 -8.82 -8.89
N ASP A 743 -22.42 -7.64 -9.10
CA ASP A 743 -23.17 -6.46 -9.57
C ASP A 743 -23.39 -6.48 -11.09
N GLY A 744 -22.59 -7.27 -11.80
CA GLY A 744 -22.71 -7.45 -13.23
C GLY A 744 -21.97 -8.70 -13.69
N VAL A 745 -22.29 -9.16 -14.90
CA VAL A 745 -21.61 -10.25 -15.57
C VAL A 745 -20.83 -9.72 -16.76
N MET A 746 -19.64 -10.28 -16.92
CA MET A 746 -18.77 -9.99 -18.05
C MET A 746 -18.68 -11.22 -18.96
N SER A 747 -19.04 -11.07 -20.23
CA SER A 747 -18.87 -12.11 -21.25
C SER A 747 -17.77 -11.74 -22.25
N ALA A 748 -16.98 -12.74 -22.63
CA ALA A 748 -15.82 -12.62 -23.52
C ALA A 748 -16.07 -13.41 -24.81
N GLU A 749 -15.45 -14.59 -24.91
CA GLU A 749 -15.51 -15.45 -26.10
C GLU A 749 -16.94 -15.73 -26.58
N ALA A 750 -17.90 -15.98 -25.68
CA ALA A 750 -19.29 -16.21 -26.07
C ALA A 750 -19.97 -15.00 -26.74
N ASN A 751 -19.60 -13.77 -26.35
CA ASN A 751 -20.10 -12.56 -27.01
C ASN A 751 -19.62 -12.49 -28.48
N LEU A 752 -18.45 -13.05 -28.83
CA LEU A 752 -17.96 -13.11 -30.21
C LEU A 752 -18.78 -14.06 -31.11
N TYR A 753 -19.39 -15.08 -30.51
CA TYR A 753 -20.30 -15.99 -31.20
C TYR A 753 -21.73 -15.44 -31.28
N ASN A 754 -22.12 -14.63 -30.30
CA ASN A 754 -23.42 -13.98 -30.25
C ASN A 754 -23.30 -12.59 -29.61
N PRO A 755 -23.11 -11.51 -30.39
CA PRO A 755 -23.07 -10.16 -29.87
C PRO A 755 -24.40 -9.73 -29.24
N ALA A 756 -25.49 -10.44 -29.58
CA ALA A 756 -26.81 -10.24 -29.01
C ALA A 756 -27.11 -11.05 -27.74
N LEU A 757 -26.06 -11.55 -27.06
CA LEU A 757 -26.16 -12.32 -25.81
C LEU A 757 -27.01 -11.62 -24.73
N PHE A 758 -26.97 -10.29 -24.65
CA PHE A 758 -27.65 -9.53 -23.60
C PHE A 758 -29.05 -9.04 -23.97
N ALA A 759 -29.41 -8.99 -25.27
CA ALA A 759 -30.64 -8.37 -25.76
C ALA A 759 -31.91 -9.22 -25.63
N GLY A 760 -31.82 -10.40 -25.01
CA GLY A 760 -32.93 -11.35 -24.91
C GLY A 760 -33.54 -11.73 -26.28
N LEU A 761 -34.79 -12.18 -26.27
CA LEU A 761 -35.54 -12.52 -27.48
C LEU A 761 -36.11 -11.27 -28.18
N PRO A 762 -36.11 -11.22 -29.53
CA PRO A 762 -36.83 -10.18 -30.27
C PRO A 762 -38.33 -10.17 -29.92
N SER A 763 -38.93 -8.97 -29.85
CA SER A 763 -40.38 -8.82 -29.69
C SER A 763 -41.13 -9.47 -30.86
N GLY A 764 -42.00 -10.45 -30.57
CA GLY A 764 -42.75 -11.22 -31.59
C GLY A 764 -42.08 -12.52 -32.05
N SER A 765 -40.96 -12.93 -31.45
CA SER A 765 -40.31 -14.22 -31.77
C SER A 765 -41.17 -15.42 -31.35
N SER A 766 -41.28 -16.42 -32.23
CA SER A 766 -41.88 -17.74 -31.92
C SER A 766 -40.94 -18.64 -31.11
N LEU A 767 -39.66 -18.24 -30.96
CA LEU A 767 -38.66 -18.98 -30.19
C LEU A 767 -38.87 -18.75 -28.69
N LYS A 768 -38.78 -19.82 -27.90
CA LYS A 768 -38.90 -19.77 -26.43
C LYS A 768 -37.63 -19.29 -25.73
N THR A 769 -36.48 -19.52 -26.37
CA THR A 769 -35.11 -19.05 -26.04
C THR A 769 -34.34 -19.10 -27.37
N GLY A 770 -33.61 -18.05 -27.77
CA GLY A 770 -33.08 -18.02 -29.14
C GLY A 770 -32.29 -16.77 -29.55
N PRO A 771 -31.07 -16.93 -30.09
CA PRO A 771 -30.27 -15.84 -30.64
C PRO A 771 -30.74 -15.39 -32.03
N ARG A 772 -30.20 -14.27 -32.50
CA ARG A 772 -30.55 -13.64 -33.78
C ARG A 772 -29.89 -14.33 -34.97
N ASP A 773 -30.33 -14.00 -36.17
CA ASP A 773 -29.67 -14.45 -37.39
C ASP A 773 -28.22 -13.92 -37.43
N HIS A 774 -27.24 -14.81 -37.57
CA HIS A 774 -25.83 -14.42 -37.52
C HIS A 774 -25.37 -13.66 -38.77
N THR A 775 -26.03 -13.82 -39.91
CA THR A 775 -25.72 -13.04 -41.13
C THR A 775 -26.25 -11.61 -41.04
N ASP A 776 -27.38 -11.40 -40.39
CA ASP A 776 -27.87 -10.05 -40.08
C ASP A 776 -26.88 -9.31 -39.18
N LEU A 777 -26.43 -9.97 -38.10
CA LEU A 777 -25.42 -9.44 -37.20
C LEU A 777 -24.09 -9.16 -37.93
N ALA A 778 -23.67 -10.05 -38.82
CA ALA A 778 -22.44 -9.88 -39.60
C ALA A 778 -22.54 -8.73 -40.60
N ILE A 779 -23.68 -8.56 -41.29
CA ILE A 779 -23.91 -7.42 -42.18
C ILE A 779 -23.89 -6.12 -41.37
N GLU A 780 -24.58 -6.06 -40.24
CA GLU A 780 -24.57 -4.89 -39.37
C GLU A 780 -23.16 -4.54 -38.89
N TYR A 781 -22.38 -5.54 -38.48
CA TYR A 781 -20.98 -5.37 -38.08
C TYR A 781 -20.15 -4.76 -39.22
N LEU A 782 -20.23 -5.31 -40.43
CA LEU A 782 -19.49 -4.83 -41.59
C LEU A 782 -19.92 -3.41 -41.99
N GLU A 783 -21.21 -3.09 -41.89
CA GLU A 783 -21.72 -1.73 -42.14
C GLU A 783 -21.22 -0.73 -41.08
N ILE A 784 -21.07 -1.14 -39.81
CA ILE A 784 -20.40 -0.31 -38.78
C ILE A 784 -18.93 -0.10 -39.18
N VAL A 785 -18.21 -1.16 -39.53
CA VAL A 785 -16.80 -1.07 -39.97
C VAL A 785 -16.64 -0.12 -41.16
N LYS A 786 -17.58 -0.09 -42.11
CA LYS A 786 -17.51 0.87 -43.22
C LYS A 786 -17.76 2.32 -42.80
N LYS A 787 -18.65 2.54 -41.85
CA LYS A 787 -19.10 3.89 -41.44
C LYS A 787 -18.13 4.60 -40.50
N LEU A 788 -17.37 3.87 -39.70
CA LEU A 788 -16.41 4.46 -38.76
C LEU A 788 -15.31 5.24 -39.50
N LYS A 789 -14.72 6.25 -38.88
CA LYS A 789 -13.48 6.90 -39.34
C LYS A 789 -12.25 6.14 -38.83
N THR A 790 -12.35 5.55 -37.64
CA THR A 790 -11.33 4.72 -37.02
C THR A 790 -11.19 3.42 -37.78
N ASP A 791 -9.94 3.07 -38.12
CA ASP A 791 -9.63 1.89 -38.90
C ASP A 791 -9.82 0.63 -38.05
N THR A 792 -10.51 -0.36 -38.64
CA THR A 792 -10.64 -1.69 -38.05
C THR A 792 -9.61 -2.62 -38.69
N ALA A 793 -8.88 -3.37 -37.86
CA ALA A 793 -7.91 -4.34 -38.36
C ALA A 793 -8.62 -5.44 -39.19
N PRO A 794 -8.17 -5.74 -40.42
CA PRO A 794 -8.79 -6.80 -41.21
C PRO A 794 -8.71 -8.19 -40.57
N SER A 795 -7.69 -8.45 -39.75
CA SER A 795 -7.58 -9.69 -38.96
C SER A 795 -8.71 -9.82 -37.95
N ALA A 796 -9.07 -8.73 -37.26
CA ALA A 796 -10.22 -8.68 -36.35
C ALA A 796 -11.52 -8.96 -37.10
N VAL A 797 -11.78 -8.25 -38.22
CA VAL A 797 -12.98 -8.49 -39.06
C VAL A 797 -13.08 -9.95 -39.50
N LYS A 798 -11.99 -10.51 -40.03
CA LYS A 798 -11.94 -11.91 -40.44
C LYS A 798 -12.27 -12.84 -39.27
N GLY A 799 -11.61 -12.66 -38.13
CA GLY A 799 -11.83 -13.47 -36.92
C GLY A 799 -13.28 -13.43 -36.43
N HIS A 800 -13.89 -12.25 -36.43
CA HIS A 800 -15.30 -12.08 -36.05
C HIS A 800 -16.26 -12.80 -36.98
N LEU A 801 -16.06 -12.69 -38.30
CA LEU A 801 -16.88 -13.39 -39.28
C LEU A 801 -16.81 -14.91 -39.11
N PHE A 802 -15.62 -15.47 -38.84
CA PHE A 802 -15.47 -16.90 -38.60
C PHE A 802 -16.18 -17.37 -37.33
N LYS A 803 -16.13 -16.59 -36.24
CA LYS A 803 -16.80 -16.94 -34.98
C LYS A 803 -18.31 -16.78 -35.08
N LEU A 804 -18.76 -15.61 -35.52
CA LEU A 804 -20.19 -15.27 -35.59
C LEU A 804 -20.97 -16.21 -36.51
N MET A 805 -20.42 -16.51 -37.70
CA MET A 805 -21.09 -17.35 -38.71
C MET A 805 -20.64 -18.81 -38.67
N ARG A 806 -19.91 -19.22 -37.61
CA ARG A 806 -19.39 -20.59 -37.46
C ARG A 806 -20.42 -21.69 -37.75
N PRO A 807 -21.68 -21.61 -37.27
CA PRO A 807 -22.66 -22.67 -37.49
C PRO A 807 -22.96 -22.92 -38.98
N ALA A 808 -22.95 -21.88 -39.81
CA ALA A 808 -23.23 -21.99 -41.24
C ALA A 808 -21.96 -22.24 -42.08
N LEU A 809 -20.82 -21.66 -41.70
CA LEU A 809 -19.54 -21.84 -42.41
C LEU A 809 -18.97 -23.26 -42.32
N GLY A 810 -19.42 -24.06 -41.35
CA GLY A 810 -19.13 -25.50 -41.31
C GLY A 810 -19.80 -26.29 -42.44
N ARG A 811 -20.93 -25.78 -42.98
CA ARG A 811 -21.69 -26.39 -44.08
C ARG A 811 -21.29 -25.77 -45.42
N GLU A 812 -21.24 -24.43 -45.47
CA GLU A 812 -20.94 -23.63 -46.66
C GLU A 812 -19.42 -23.41 -46.80
N VAL A 813 -18.69 -24.51 -47.01
CA VAL A 813 -17.23 -24.54 -47.05
C VAL A 813 -16.62 -23.68 -48.16
N ASP A 814 -17.34 -23.49 -49.28
CA ASP A 814 -16.93 -22.61 -50.37
C ASP A 814 -16.92 -21.13 -49.93
N LEU A 815 -17.94 -20.70 -49.21
CA LEU A 815 -18.05 -19.34 -48.66
C LEU A 815 -17.02 -19.12 -47.56
N ARG A 816 -16.80 -20.12 -46.69
CA ARG A 816 -15.72 -20.12 -45.70
C ARG A 816 -14.36 -19.88 -46.35
N ASP A 817 -14.03 -20.63 -47.39
CA ASP A 817 -12.75 -20.52 -48.08
C ASP A 817 -12.60 -19.16 -48.78
N ARG A 818 -13.71 -18.59 -49.32
CA ARG A 818 -13.72 -17.23 -49.88
C ARG A 818 -13.46 -16.17 -48.82
N ILE A 819 -14.10 -16.23 -47.64
CA ILE A 819 -13.79 -15.34 -46.51
C ILE A 819 -12.31 -15.43 -46.14
N GLY A 820 -11.75 -16.65 -46.15
CA GLY A 820 -10.34 -16.90 -45.88
C GLY A 820 -9.38 -16.22 -46.85
N LYS A 821 -9.79 -16.07 -48.12
CA LYS A 821 -9.00 -15.56 -49.26
C LYS A 821 -9.14 -14.08 -49.54
N VAL A 822 -10.10 -13.37 -48.93
CA VAL A 822 -10.22 -11.91 -49.08
C VAL A 822 -8.89 -11.26 -48.71
N ASN A 823 -8.34 -10.46 -49.63
CA ASN A 823 -7.04 -9.80 -49.46
C ASN A 823 -7.22 -8.30 -49.21
N PRO A 824 -7.05 -7.84 -47.95
CA PRO A 824 -7.26 -6.43 -47.58
C PRO A 824 -6.20 -5.48 -48.15
N LYS A 825 -5.12 -6.00 -48.77
CA LYS A 825 -4.03 -5.20 -49.35
C LYS A 825 -4.21 -4.92 -50.86
N GLY A 826 -5.25 -5.48 -51.48
CA GLY A 826 -5.52 -5.34 -52.92
C GLY A 826 -4.43 -5.94 -53.82
N PRO A 827 -4.60 -5.86 -55.16
CA PRO A 827 -3.52 -6.14 -56.10
C PRO A 827 -2.41 -5.10 -55.95
N GLY A 828 -1.17 -5.53 -55.69
CA GLY A 828 0.00 -4.63 -55.59
C GLY A 828 0.37 -4.11 -54.19
N LYS A 829 -0.32 -4.53 -53.11
CA LYS A 829 -0.02 -4.15 -51.72
C LYS A 829 -0.04 -2.63 -51.45
N SER A 830 -0.90 -1.86 -52.13
CA SER A 830 -1.02 -0.41 -51.89
C SER A 830 -1.60 -0.13 -50.48
N LYS A 831 -0.98 0.82 -49.77
CA LYS A 831 -1.50 1.36 -48.50
C LYS A 831 -2.79 2.15 -48.71
N GLU A 832 -3.01 2.75 -49.88
CA GLU A 832 -4.24 3.48 -50.20
C GLU A 832 -5.44 2.53 -50.32
N PHE A 833 -5.28 1.37 -50.96
CA PHE A 833 -6.37 0.39 -51.09
C PHE A 833 -6.79 -0.21 -49.74
N LYS A 834 -5.84 -0.41 -48.82
CA LYS A 834 -6.18 -0.85 -47.46
C LYS A 834 -7.04 0.19 -46.73
N LYS A 835 -6.79 1.49 -46.98
CA LYS A 835 -7.54 2.62 -46.40
C LYS A 835 -8.89 2.88 -47.08
N SER A 836 -9.09 2.48 -48.35
CA SER A 836 -10.36 2.70 -49.06
C SER A 836 -11.51 1.83 -48.53
N ARG A 837 -11.20 0.78 -47.76
CA ARG A 837 -12.17 -0.18 -47.18
C ARG A 837 -13.05 -0.91 -48.20
N GLU A 838 -12.71 -0.85 -49.48
CA GLU A 838 -13.37 -1.61 -50.55
C GLU A 838 -13.28 -3.13 -50.33
N TRP A 839 -12.29 -3.59 -49.57
CA TRP A 839 -12.20 -5.00 -49.16
C TRP A 839 -13.33 -5.45 -48.23
N VAL A 840 -14.03 -4.52 -47.55
CA VAL A 840 -15.21 -4.83 -46.73
C VAL A 840 -16.40 -5.19 -47.62
N ASP A 841 -16.49 -4.64 -48.82
CA ASP A 841 -17.55 -4.97 -49.78
C ASP A 841 -17.46 -6.43 -50.24
N GLN A 842 -16.24 -6.97 -50.39
CA GLN A 842 -16.05 -8.39 -50.69
C GLN A 842 -16.60 -9.29 -49.57
N TYR A 843 -16.43 -8.90 -48.30
CA TYR A 843 -17.04 -9.61 -47.19
C TYR A 843 -18.56 -9.46 -47.20
N LEU A 844 -19.10 -8.26 -47.45
CA LEU A 844 -20.54 -8.04 -47.52
C LEU A 844 -21.21 -8.87 -48.61
N GLU A 845 -20.59 -9.00 -49.79
CA GLU A 845 -21.09 -9.86 -50.86
C GLU A 845 -21.17 -11.32 -50.42
N ILE A 846 -20.11 -11.85 -49.80
CA ILE A 846 -20.08 -13.24 -49.30
C ILE A 846 -21.15 -13.46 -48.22
N VAL A 847 -21.30 -12.53 -47.28
CA VAL A 847 -22.29 -12.65 -46.21
C VAL A 847 -23.73 -12.53 -46.74
N LYS A 848 -24.00 -11.66 -47.73
CA LYS A 848 -25.32 -11.57 -48.39
C LYS A 848 -25.67 -12.84 -49.16
N GLU A 849 -24.67 -13.46 -49.79
CA GLU A 849 -24.84 -14.77 -50.43
C GLU A 849 -25.17 -15.85 -49.39
N LEU A 850 -24.42 -15.90 -48.28
CA LEU A 850 -24.70 -16.81 -47.17
C LEU A 850 -26.11 -16.62 -46.61
N LYS A 851 -26.54 -15.36 -46.42
CA LYS A 851 -27.90 -15.01 -45.99
C LYS A 851 -28.96 -15.58 -46.93
N THR A 852 -28.75 -15.44 -48.24
CA THR A 852 -29.69 -15.98 -49.26
C THR A 852 -29.78 -17.51 -49.17
N ARG A 853 -28.65 -18.21 -48.97
CA ARG A 853 -28.63 -19.67 -48.77
C ARG A 853 -29.36 -20.07 -47.48
N MET A 854 -29.19 -19.31 -46.40
CA MET A 854 -29.88 -19.53 -45.12
C MET A 854 -31.39 -19.28 -45.22
N GLU A 855 -31.85 -18.24 -45.92
CA GLU A 855 -33.28 -18.00 -46.12
C GLU A 855 -33.97 -19.13 -46.89
N ARG A 856 -33.28 -19.69 -47.89
CA ARG A 856 -33.76 -20.90 -48.59
C ARG A 856 -33.93 -22.05 -47.59
N ASP A 857 -32.96 -22.29 -46.73
CA ASP A 857 -32.99 -23.39 -45.76
C ASP A 857 -34.09 -23.17 -44.70
N LYS A 858 -34.36 -21.93 -44.28
CA LYS A 858 -35.48 -21.58 -43.39
C LYS A 858 -36.83 -21.89 -44.01
N ILE A 859 -37.03 -21.57 -45.30
CA ILE A 859 -38.26 -21.86 -46.02
C ILE A 859 -38.48 -23.37 -46.13
N SER A 860 -37.42 -24.14 -46.45
CA SER A 860 -37.48 -25.60 -46.48
C SER A 860 -37.84 -26.20 -45.12
N ALA A 861 -37.26 -25.68 -44.03
CA ALA A 861 -37.53 -26.15 -42.68
C ALA A 861 -38.93 -25.79 -42.16
N ALA A 862 -39.53 -24.67 -42.60
CA ALA A 862 -40.89 -24.28 -42.22
C ALA A 862 -41.99 -25.18 -42.84
N LEU A 863 -41.65 -25.99 -43.83
CA LEU A 863 -42.53 -27.00 -44.44
C LEU A 863 -42.54 -28.32 -43.64
N GLU A 864 -41.65 -28.48 -42.65
CA GLU A 864 -41.58 -29.61 -41.73
C GLU A 864 -42.01 -29.15 -40.32
N ASP A 865 -42.99 -29.82 -39.71
CA ASP A 865 -43.56 -29.43 -38.41
C ASP A 865 -42.50 -29.54 -37.29
N GLN A 866 -41.85 -28.43 -36.93
CA GLN A 866 -40.75 -28.44 -35.96
C GLN A 866 -41.22 -28.21 -34.51
N SER A 867 -41.19 -29.30 -33.75
CA SER A 867 -41.30 -29.27 -32.30
C SER A 867 -40.00 -28.78 -31.61
N LYS A 868 -40.10 -27.60 -30.99
CA LYS A 868 -39.46 -27.12 -29.75
C LYS A 868 -37.95 -27.41 -29.49
N GLY A 869 -37.15 -26.35 -29.54
CA GLY A 869 -36.38 -25.84 -28.37
C GLY A 869 -35.17 -26.62 -27.82
N VAL A 870 -34.59 -27.58 -28.55
CA VAL A 870 -33.40 -28.32 -28.10
C VAL A 870 -32.15 -27.83 -28.83
N LEU A 871 -31.06 -27.59 -28.09
CA LEU A 871 -29.73 -27.27 -28.64
C LEU A 871 -29.11 -28.51 -29.33
N PRO A 872 -28.32 -28.36 -30.41
CA PRO A 872 -27.93 -27.11 -31.06
C PRO A 872 -29.09 -26.49 -31.85
N LEU A 873 -29.14 -25.15 -31.85
CA LEU A 873 -30.15 -24.43 -32.61
C LEU A 873 -29.86 -24.55 -34.12
N PRO A 874 -30.88 -24.34 -34.97
CA PRO A 874 -30.69 -24.30 -36.41
C PRO A 874 -29.52 -23.39 -36.83
N HIS A 875 -28.81 -23.81 -37.88
CA HIS A 875 -27.51 -23.24 -38.28
C HIS A 875 -27.57 -21.75 -38.69
N TRP A 876 -28.76 -21.17 -38.87
CA TRP A 876 -28.95 -19.74 -39.14
C TRP A 876 -28.90 -18.84 -37.90
N PHE A 877 -28.97 -19.40 -36.70
CA PHE A 877 -28.92 -18.62 -35.44
C PHE A 877 -27.50 -18.49 -34.88
N ALA A 878 -27.20 -17.31 -34.33
CA ALA A 878 -25.93 -16.98 -33.67
C ALA A 878 -25.81 -17.70 -32.31
N GLN A 879 -25.17 -18.86 -32.25
CA GLN A 879 -25.14 -19.69 -31.05
C GLN A 879 -23.74 -19.78 -30.44
N PRO A 880 -23.62 -19.91 -29.11
CA PRO A 880 -22.32 -20.00 -28.46
C PRO A 880 -21.59 -21.28 -28.87
N TYR A 881 -20.26 -21.20 -28.92
CA TYR A 881 -19.43 -22.36 -29.16
C TYR A 881 -19.13 -23.10 -27.85
N VAL A 882 -19.61 -24.34 -27.75
CA VAL A 882 -19.24 -25.27 -26.68
C VAL A 882 -18.09 -26.14 -27.18
N ARG A 883 -16.89 -25.96 -26.60
CA ARG A 883 -15.72 -26.75 -26.96
C ARG A 883 -15.94 -28.23 -26.60
N PRO A 884 -15.71 -29.18 -27.52
CA PRO A 884 -15.75 -30.60 -27.19
C PRO A 884 -14.74 -30.96 -26.09
N PRO A 885 -15.04 -31.91 -25.19
CA PRO A 885 -14.07 -32.39 -24.22
C PRO A 885 -12.84 -32.99 -24.91
N PRO A 886 -11.64 -32.91 -24.30
CA PRO A 886 -10.44 -33.48 -24.88
C PRO A 886 -10.62 -34.98 -25.12
N VAL A 887 -10.40 -35.44 -26.36
CA VAL A 887 -10.39 -36.87 -26.66
C VAL A 887 -9.21 -37.47 -25.91
N SER A 888 -9.48 -38.39 -24.97
CA SER A 888 -8.43 -39.09 -24.23
C SER A 888 -7.60 -39.90 -25.23
N ALA A 889 -6.36 -39.48 -25.48
CA ALA A 889 -5.42 -40.30 -26.23
C ALA A 889 -5.24 -41.66 -25.51
N PRO A 890 -5.26 -42.79 -26.23
CA PRO A 890 -4.97 -44.09 -25.62
C PRO A 890 -3.60 -44.03 -24.95
N LYS A 891 -3.53 -44.42 -23.68
CA LYS A 891 -2.26 -44.52 -22.93
C LYS A 891 -1.44 -45.67 -23.53
N GLY A 892 -0.62 -45.36 -24.53
CA GLY A 892 0.46 -46.21 -25.01
C GLY A 892 1.80 -45.63 -24.58
N ASN A 893 2.51 -46.32 -23.69
CA ASN A 893 3.90 -46.04 -23.35
C ASN A 893 4.75 -46.26 -24.62
N THR A 894 5.36 -45.21 -25.17
CA THR A 894 6.55 -45.35 -26.04
C THR A 894 7.27 -44.02 -26.21
N GLU A 895 8.57 -44.05 -25.96
CA GLU A 895 9.53 -42.96 -26.13
C GLU A 895 9.48 -42.40 -27.56
N LYS A 896 9.48 -41.07 -27.70
CA LYS A 896 9.57 -40.41 -29.01
C LYS A 896 11.03 -40.20 -29.41
N THR A 897 11.55 -41.10 -30.23
CA THR A 897 12.64 -40.82 -31.18
C THR A 897 12.09 -40.14 -32.44
N LYS A 898 12.83 -39.16 -32.96
CA LYS A 898 12.54 -38.44 -34.22
C LYS A 898 12.80 -39.34 -35.44
N ALA A 899 11.88 -39.41 -36.42
CA ALA A 899 12.18 -39.33 -37.87
C ALA A 899 10.95 -39.49 -38.81
N LYS A 900 10.93 -38.59 -39.81
CA LYS A 900 10.55 -38.64 -41.24
C LYS A 900 9.33 -39.43 -41.81
N LYS A 901 8.71 -38.75 -42.78
CA LYS A 901 7.69 -39.11 -43.81
C LYS A 901 7.82 -40.50 -44.45
N GLY A 902 6.66 -41.11 -44.77
CA GLY A 902 6.45 -42.16 -45.79
C GLY A 902 5.06 -42.79 -45.67
N GLY A 903 4.36 -43.06 -46.78
CA GLY A 903 2.92 -43.42 -46.80
C GLY A 903 2.57 -44.90 -46.96
N LEU A 904 1.26 -45.11 -47.26
CA LEU A 904 0.51 -46.32 -47.66
C LEU A 904 -0.11 -47.26 -46.58
N ALA A 905 -1.42 -47.06 -46.38
CA ALA A 905 -2.58 -47.95 -46.60
C ALA A 905 -2.76 -49.36 -45.95
N ALA A 906 -4.05 -49.61 -45.61
CA ALA A 906 -4.82 -50.87 -45.42
C ALA A 906 -4.66 -51.58 -44.04
N ASN A 907 -5.69 -52.16 -43.38
CA ASN A 907 -7.12 -52.40 -43.61
C ASN A 907 -7.78 -52.92 -42.29
N LEU A 908 -9.14 -52.87 -42.18
CA LEU A 908 -10.11 -53.58 -41.29
C LEU A 908 -10.77 -52.77 -40.13
N PRO A 909 -12.00 -53.12 -39.67
CA PRO A 909 -13.33 -52.75 -40.20
C PRO A 909 -14.13 -51.86 -39.20
N PRO A 910 -15.30 -51.28 -39.57
CA PRO A 910 -16.03 -50.34 -38.72
C PRO A 910 -17.06 -51.05 -37.82
N PRO A 911 -17.39 -50.52 -36.62
CA PRO A 911 -18.68 -50.75 -35.98
C PRO A 911 -19.70 -49.72 -36.47
N GLU A 912 -20.90 -50.22 -36.74
CA GLU A 912 -22.02 -49.56 -37.42
C GLU A 912 -22.52 -48.27 -36.77
N GLN A 913 -22.93 -47.37 -37.68
CA GLN A 913 -23.53 -46.07 -37.45
C GLN A 913 -24.98 -46.17 -36.95
N THR A 914 -25.39 -45.18 -36.18
CA THR A 914 -26.73 -44.56 -36.36
C THR A 914 -26.51 -43.13 -36.85
N SER A 915 -27.28 -42.79 -37.87
CA SER A 915 -26.98 -41.88 -38.98
C SER A 915 -27.20 -40.40 -38.71
N CYS A 916 -26.25 -39.57 -39.15
CA CYS A 916 -26.55 -38.28 -39.77
C CYS A 916 -25.80 -38.26 -41.10
N GLU A 917 -26.55 -38.39 -42.20
CA GLU A 917 -26.02 -38.29 -43.56
C GLU A 917 -25.63 -36.83 -43.83
N ASP A 918 -24.46 -36.66 -44.44
CA ASP A 918 -23.86 -35.42 -44.95
C ASP A 918 -23.25 -34.41 -43.94
N CYS A 919 -22.07 -34.74 -43.38
CA CYS A 919 -20.97 -33.80 -43.10
C CYS A 919 -19.63 -34.56 -42.93
N PRO A 920 -18.55 -34.29 -43.70
CA PRO A 920 -17.28 -35.00 -43.57
C PRO A 920 -16.46 -34.53 -42.35
N ALA A 921 -15.99 -35.46 -41.52
CA ALA A 921 -15.15 -35.19 -40.34
C ALA A 921 -13.80 -34.52 -40.65
N GLU A 922 -13.32 -34.56 -41.90
CA GLU A 922 -12.12 -33.81 -42.34
C GLU A 922 -12.32 -32.30 -42.36
N ASP A 923 -13.56 -31.81 -42.50
CA ASP A 923 -13.83 -30.38 -42.70
C ASP A 923 -13.93 -29.58 -41.40
N ALA A 924 -14.24 -30.25 -40.28
CA ALA A 924 -14.12 -29.69 -38.93
C ALA A 924 -12.65 -29.41 -38.56
N GLY A 925 -11.73 -30.31 -38.93
CA GLY A 925 -10.30 -30.13 -38.73
C GLY A 925 -9.69 -29.01 -39.58
N LYS A 926 -10.25 -28.73 -40.78
CA LYS A 926 -9.86 -27.57 -41.60
C LYS A 926 -10.38 -26.26 -41.00
N LEU A 927 -11.57 -26.26 -40.39
CA LEU A 927 -12.10 -25.10 -39.66
C LEU A 927 -11.21 -24.77 -38.46
N GLU A 928 -10.89 -25.78 -37.66
CA GLU A 928 -10.04 -25.64 -36.48
C GLU A 928 -8.61 -25.25 -36.87
N LYS A 929 -8.08 -25.74 -37.99
CA LYS A 929 -6.77 -25.33 -38.53
C LYS A 929 -6.78 -23.91 -39.09
N ALA A 930 -7.85 -23.44 -39.73
CA ALA A 930 -7.97 -22.05 -40.17
C ALA A 930 -8.11 -21.09 -38.97
N GLU A 931 -8.82 -21.50 -37.92
CA GLU A 931 -8.87 -20.81 -36.62
C GLU A 931 -7.49 -20.81 -35.94
N MET A 932 -6.74 -21.93 -36.03
CA MET A 932 -5.39 -22.04 -35.49
C MET A 932 -4.35 -21.26 -36.30
N GLU A 933 -4.49 -21.16 -37.63
CA GLU A 933 -3.64 -20.33 -38.49
C GLU A 933 -3.89 -18.83 -38.26
N VAL A 934 -5.14 -18.43 -38.01
CA VAL A 934 -5.47 -17.07 -37.53
C VAL A 934 -4.90 -16.84 -36.12
N ALA A 935 -5.01 -17.83 -35.21
CA ALA A 935 -4.43 -17.76 -33.86
C ALA A 935 -2.89 -17.92 -33.82
N LEU A 936 -2.26 -18.44 -34.88
CA LEU A 936 -0.80 -18.57 -35.03
C LEU A 936 -0.19 -17.32 -35.68
N ASP A 937 -0.92 -16.64 -36.57
CA ASP A 937 -0.57 -15.29 -37.03
C ASP A 937 -0.57 -14.28 -35.85
N ASP A 938 -1.43 -14.49 -34.84
CA ASP A 938 -1.43 -13.71 -33.58
C ASP A 938 -0.15 -13.90 -32.74
N ALA A 939 0.60 -14.99 -32.96
CA ALA A 939 1.88 -15.23 -32.29
C ALA A 939 3.09 -14.81 -33.15
N HIS A 940 2.92 -14.62 -34.46
CA HIS A 940 4.04 -14.54 -35.38
C HIS A 940 3.98 -13.47 -36.48
N GLU A 941 3.20 -12.39 -36.35
CA GLU A 941 3.46 -11.18 -37.16
C GLU A 941 3.10 -9.84 -36.47
N SER A 942 3.49 -9.67 -35.20
CA SER A 942 3.76 -8.31 -34.68
C SER A 942 5.12 -7.83 -35.22
N GLY A 943 5.09 -7.32 -36.45
CA GLY A 943 6.26 -6.77 -37.12
C GLY A 943 6.81 -5.52 -36.45
N THR A 944 7.77 -5.68 -35.53
CA THR A 944 8.96 -4.83 -35.46
C THR A 944 10.20 -5.71 -35.38
N LYS A 945 10.68 -6.18 -36.54
CA LYS A 945 12.08 -6.59 -36.70
C LYS A 945 12.96 -5.35 -36.58
N ARG A 946 13.42 -5.03 -35.35
CA ARG A 946 14.69 -4.38 -34.97
C ARG A 946 14.61 -3.92 -33.51
N ALA A 947 14.99 -4.80 -32.59
CA ALA A 947 15.58 -4.41 -31.32
C ALA A 947 16.49 -5.57 -30.89
N ALA A 948 17.79 -5.30 -30.85
CA ALA A 948 18.80 -6.21 -30.35
C ALA A 948 18.61 -6.42 -28.84
N THR A 949 18.76 -7.66 -28.39
CA THR A 949 18.82 -8.07 -26.99
C THR A 949 20.20 -7.74 -26.39
N PRO A 950 20.30 -7.15 -25.18
CA PRO A 950 21.56 -7.02 -24.46
C PRO A 950 21.70 -8.16 -23.44
N THR A 951 22.39 -9.24 -23.80
CA THR A 951 23.02 -10.15 -22.82
C THR A 951 24.15 -10.93 -23.48
N GLU A 952 25.31 -10.29 -23.61
CA GLU A 952 26.62 -10.96 -23.79
C GLU A 952 27.71 -9.91 -23.56
N VAL A 953 27.98 -9.60 -22.29
CA VAL A 953 29.23 -8.92 -21.88
C VAL A 953 29.81 -9.67 -20.71
N ALA A 954 30.64 -10.66 -21.03
CA ALA A 954 31.72 -11.10 -20.17
C ALA A 954 32.85 -11.60 -21.09
N GLY A 955 33.98 -10.88 -21.09
CA GLY A 955 35.26 -11.41 -21.57
C GLY A 955 35.94 -10.58 -22.64
N LEU A 956 37.12 -10.09 -22.26
CA LEU A 956 38.30 -9.76 -23.05
C LEU A 956 38.58 -8.28 -23.37
N GLU A 957 39.59 -7.82 -22.62
CA GLU A 957 40.36 -6.61 -22.71
C GLU A 957 41.11 -6.39 -24.03
N THR A 958 41.45 -5.11 -24.24
CA THR A 958 42.60 -4.54 -24.96
C THR A 958 42.59 -4.51 -26.50
N LYS A 959 42.54 -3.29 -27.08
CA LYS A 959 43.74 -2.47 -27.44
C LYS A 959 43.32 -1.18 -28.16
N ARG A 960 43.93 -0.06 -27.77
CA ARG A 960 44.00 1.22 -28.52
C ARG A 960 44.82 1.04 -29.81
N PRO A 961 44.64 1.92 -30.83
CA PRO A 961 45.51 3.10 -30.99
C PRO A 961 44.71 4.38 -31.35
N ARG A 962 44.96 5.54 -30.72
CA ARG A 962 45.98 6.59 -30.97
C ARG A 962 45.46 7.67 -31.94
N LEU A 963 45.39 8.88 -31.39
CA LEU A 963 45.06 10.18 -31.99
C LEU A 963 46.04 10.59 -33.10
N GLU A 964 45.60 11.45 -34.02
CA GLU A 964 46.28 12.71 -34.40
C GLU A 964 45.46 13.60 -35.38
N ASN A 965 45.33 14.88 -34.97
CA ASN A 965 45.41 16.16 -35.73
C ASN A 965 44.32 16.65 -36.72
N GLU A 966 43.53 17.65 -36.25
CA GLU A 966 43.34 19.07 -36.70
C GLU A 966 43.82 19.58 -38.10
N PRO A 967 43.46 20.82 -38.59
CA PRO A 967 42.52 21.86 -38.08
C PRO A 967 41.65 22.64 -39.15
N GLU A 968 40.85 23.59 -38.65
CA GLU A 968 40.49 24.92 -39.22
C GLU A 968 39.64 25.09 -40.52
N LYS A 969 38.48 25.79 -40.45
CA LYS A 969 38.34 27.22 -40.82
C LYS A 969 36.90 27.78 -40.74
N ILE A 970 36.88 29.08 -40.44
CA ILE A 970 35.80 30.04 -40.17
C ILE A 970 35.02 30.45 -41.45
N SER A 971 33.70 30.70 -41.33
CA SER A 971 33.03 31.91 -41.89
C SER A 971 31.52 31.94 -41.61
N GLU A 972 31.08 32.91 -40.81
CA GLU A 972 29.84 33.69 -41.00
C GLU A 972 30.13 34.81 -42.03
N PRO A 973 29.17 35.58 -42.63
CA PRO A 973 27.82 35.91 -42.12
C PRO A 973 26.68 36.04 -43.19
N SER A 974 25.44 36.25 -42.75
CA SER A 974 24.63 37.45 -43.05
C SER A 974 23.12 37.25 -42.83
N LEU A 975 22.53 38.23 -42.15
CA LEU A 975 21.10 38.49 -42.00
C LEU A 975 20.61 39.42 -43.13
N ALA A 976 19.42 39.14 -43.68
CA ALA A 976 18.47 40.12 -44.24
C ALA A 976 17.08 39.44 -44.30
N VAL A 977 16.17 39.77 -43.39
CA VAL A 977 15.02 40.70 -43.58
C VAL A 977 14.11 40.32 -44.74
N SER A 978 12.98 39.68 -44.40
CA SER A 978 11.61 40.14 -44.66
C SER A 978 10.61 39.24 -43.93
#